data_AF-A0A9X2PUX3-F1
#
_entry.id   AF-A0A9X2PUX3-F1
#
_cell.length_a   1.000
_cell.length_b   1.000
_cell.length_c   1.000
_cell.angle_alpha   90.00
_cell.angle_beta   90.00
_cell.angle_gamma   90.00
#
_symmetry.space_group_name_H-M   'P 1'
#
loop_
_entity.id
_entity.type
_entity.pdbx_description
1 polymer ?
#
loop_
_entity_poly.entity_id
_entity_poly.type
_entity_poly.pdbx_seq_one_letter_code
_entity_poly.pdbx_strand_id
1 'polypeptide(L)'
;MSRRLYFGLAGVLIAVGGAVLWWALGGPVSPPPAAHPIEDLRDTTTVGWTDRRTATIEATHATDALTALGYVHGMKRAWTLTVWRHTALGTLSTAFGDGLVPVDRHARRLGFAHHARRAYERLGTATRERLQAYARGLNAALRSNRVQQREPFLHFDLAPKRWAPWHSLALARLVAWTGTAPTAAPTAPDSGLADFRAADRRLRRWLRLHGRSRSVAWAAGAPGDTTRTVLFAKHVLGATANPVVQEVVIRRPDAAPTVAASLPGAPLFPTGRTNGHRWTYLLHSDATLVPIEVDSTEARSRHERIAPARGGEQLVEIQRHGARVRVGPISPDSAWVLEWPGLRARTDLPRWLATAHLDAQRDAAAPDFHLVEGEGLRVDSTGAWSVQGQPPVVDRGPASILVGRSGWAAHQADVLRAQARSGPVAPAQWSASDSSAWAAALLPTLLPDLASLNAPDSTTVDARSYLRNWDAVYDPASIGAVVFAEWMRAYRREIGRRPTPTDSVFFAGPRRRRTFRAAVDSLTRRYGTDVRQWRWERAASERRFFPVWAADSLVAEDVSALSSTRFAPLDRPGRGHASSLSGGPARIDPLPLGPAPTHWDGWMQGPRGGLTVRRLRFEPSRFFARSLLSRTRPPPVSVGQAPIPNTTRLVPPSP
;
A
#
# COMPACT_ATOMS: atom_id res chain seq x y z
N MET A 1 12.21 -22.68 -59.42
CA MET A 1 12.62 -22.47 -58.00
C MET A 1 11.94 -23.56 -57.16
N SER A 2 12.70 -24.44 -56.49
CA SER A 2 12.13 -25.64 -55.86
C SER A 2 11.30 -25.29 -54.62
N ARG A 3 10.22 -26.05 -54.33
CA ARG A 3 9.40 -25.90 -53.10
C ARG A 3 10.27 -25.85 -51.83
N ARG A 4 11.38 -26.59 -51.81
CA ARG A 4 12.35 -26.60 -50.71
C ARG A 4 13.02 -25.24 -50.49
N LEU A 5 13.29 -24.48 -51.56
CA LEU A 5 13.86 -23.14 -51.46
C LEU A 5 12.85 -22.13 -50.86
N TYR A 6 11.56 -22.25 -51.23
CA TYR A 6 10.51 -21.41 -50.63
C TYR A 6 10.31 -21.71 -49.13
N PHE A 7 10.30 -22.98 -48.74
CA PHE A 7 10.23 -23.35 -47.32
C PHE A 7 11.46 -22.89 -46.54
N GLY A 8 12.66 -22.98 -47.14
CA GLY A 8 13.88 -22.45 -46.56
C GLY A 8 13.83 -20.93 -46.36
N LEU A 9 13.43 -20.18 -47.39
CA LEU A 9 13.32 -18.71 -47.34
C LEU A 9 12.26 -18.25 -46.34
N ALA A 10 11.10 -18.92 -46.30
CA ALA A 10 10.05 -18.64 -45.33
C ALA A 10 10.51 -18.94 -43.89
N GLY A 11 11.23 -20.04 -43.66
CA GLY A 11 11.83 -20.37 -42.37
C GLY A 11 12.83 -19.32 -41.90
N VAL A 12 13.70 -18.83 -42.80
CA VAL A 12 14.65 -17.75 -42.51
C VAL A 12 13.93 -16.44 -42.21
N LEU A 13 12.91 -16.06 -42.99
CA LEU A 13 12.11 -14.85 -42.74
C LEU A 13 11.38 -14.91 -41.40
N ILE A 14 10.84 -16.06 -41.01
CA ILE A 14 10.22 -16.25 -39.70
C ILE A 14 11.27 -16.16 -38.58
N ALA A 15 12.44 -16.76 -38.76
CA ALA A 15 13.52 -16.71 -37.77
C ALA A 15 14.08 -15.29 -37.61
N VAL A 16 14.33 -14.57 -38.70
CA VAL A 16 14.80 -13.18 -38.70
C VAL A 16 13.72 -12.25 -38.16
N GLY A 17 12.47 -12.39 -38.61
CA GLY A 17 11.34 -11.65 -38.08
C GLY A 17 11.15 -11.89 -36.58
N GLY A 18 11.28 -13.14 -36.13
CA GLY A 18 11.27 -13.53 -34.72
C GLY A 18 12.43 -12.94 -33.92
N ALA A 19 13.65 -12.91 -34.48
CA ALA A 19 14.83 -12.34 -33.84
C ALA A 19 14.76 -10.80 -33.75
N VAL A 20 14.31 -10.13 -34.82
CA VAL A 20 14.07 -8.67 -34.84
C VAL A 20 12.95 -8.32 -33.86
N LEU A 21 11.87 -9.08 -33.85
CA LEU A 21 10.78 -8.91 -32.91
C LEU A 21 11.24 -9.16 -31.47
N TRP A 22 12.05 -10.19 -31.21
CA TRP A 22 12.64 -10.46 -29.90
C TRP A 22 13.61 -9.35 -29.46
N TRP A 23 14.41 -8.80 -30.38
CA TRP A 23 15.32 -7.69 -30.10
C TRP A 23 14.57 -6.38 -29.84
N ALA A 24 13.55 -6.07 -30.65
CA ALA A 24 12.71 -4.88 -30.51
C ALA A 24 11.83 -4.93 -29.24
N LEU A 25 11.28 -6.11 -28.90
CA LEU A 25 10.46 -6.32 -27.70
C LEU A 25 11.30 -6.54 -26.43
N GLY A 26 12.49 -7.12 -26.59
CA GLY A 26 13.48 -7.32 -25.55
C GLY A 26 14.27 -6.06 -25.22
N GLY A 27 14.09 -4.99 -26.03
CA GLY A 27 14.63 -3.64 -25.97
C GLY A 27 15.85 -3.48 -25.07
N PRO A 28 17.06 -3.19 -25.59
CA PRO A 28 18.30 -3.27 -24.82
C PRO A 28 18.16 -2.48 -23.52
N VAL A 29 17.94 -3.22 -22.44
CA VAL A 29 18.04 -2.67 -21.10
C VAL A 29 19.54 -2.49 -20.93
N SER A 30 20.07 -1.34 -21.34
CA SER A 30 21.51 -1.05 -21.21
C SER A 30 21.92 -1.48 -19.81
N PRO A 31 22.96 -2.32 -19.66
CA PRO A 31 23.40 -2.74 -18.34
C PRO A 31 23.62 -1.47 -17.50
N PRO A 32 23.30 -1.52 -16.19
CA PRO A 32 23.56 -0.37 -15.35
C PRO A 32 25.05 0.00 -15.48
N PRO A 33 25.41 1.29 -15.51
CA PRO A 33 26.78 1.69 -15.78
C PRO A 33 27.72 1.09 -14.72
N ALA A 34 28.93 0.71 -15.12
CA ALA A 34 29.90 0.11 -14.19
C ALA A 34 30.31 1.10 -13.08
N ALA A 35 30.41 2.39 -13.43
CA ALA A 35 30.62 3.47 -12.49
C ALA A 35 29.70 4.66 -12.82
N HIS A 36 29.29 5.40 -11.79
CA HIS A 36 28.51 6.63 -11.93
C HIS A 36 29.03 7.69 -10.97
N PRO A 37 29.57 8.82 -11.46
CA PRO A 37 30.10 9.87 -10.61
C PRO A 37 28.97 10.60 -9.88
N ILE A 38 29.14 10.84 -8.57
CA ILE A 38 28.22 11.61 -7.75
C ILE A 38 29.02 12.58 -6.88
N GLU A 39 28.72 13.87 -7.00
CA GLU A 39 29.28 14.95 -6.17
C GLU A 39 29.02 14.73 -4.67
N ASP A 40 29.94 15.20 -3.84
CA ASP A 40 29.91 15.11 -2.37
C ASP A 40 29.79 13.68 -1.81
N LEU A 41 30.26 12.68 -2.55
CA LEU A 41 30.40 11.32 -2.04
C LEU A 41 31.71 11.21 -1.26
N ARG A 42 31.68 10.70 -0.03
CA ARG A 42 32.89 10.62 0.82
C ARG A 42 33.79 9.46 0.40
N ASP A 43 33.19 8.35 0.00
CA ASP A 43 33.89 7.14 -0.42
C ASP A 43 33.07 6.38 -1.49
N THR A 44 33.76 5.56 -2.29
CA THR A 44 33.12 4.72 -3.30
C THR A 44 32.09 3.81 -2.66
N THR A 45 30.89 3.79 -3.24
CA THR A 45 29.75 3.02 -2.73
C THR A 45 29.23 2.10 -3.82
N THR A 46 29.01 0.83 -3.51
CA THR A 46 28.50 -0.14 -4.48
C THR A 46 26.99 -0.30 -4.33
N VAL A 47 26.27 -0.17 -5.44
CA VAL A 47 24.84 -0.49 -5.51
C VAL A 47 24.60 -1.66 -6.45
N GLY A 48 23.68 -2.54 -6.10
CA GLY A 48 23.34 -3.70 -6.90
C GLY A 48 21.86 -4.04 -6.79
N TRP A 49 21.41 -4.94 -7.65
CA TRP A 49 20.11 -5.57 -7.53
C TRP A 49 20.26 -7.06 -7.61
N THR A 50 19.64 -7.77 -6.69
CA THR A 50 19.55 -9.21 -6.78
C THR A 50 18.69 -9.62 -7.98
N ASP A 51 18.81 -10.88 -8.43
CA ASP A 51 17.87 -11.51 -9.38
C ASP A 51 16.39 -11.34 -8.94
N ARG A 52 16.20 -11.30 -7.62
CA ARG A 52 14.96 -11.06 -6.89
C ARG A 52 14.72 -9.57 -6.67
N ARG A 53 15.33 -8.64 -7.38
CA ARG A 53 14.98 -7.20 -7.37
C ARG A 53 15.12 -6.49 -6.01
N THR A 54 15.75 -7.11 -5.01
CA THR A 54 16.17 -6.41 -3.80
C THR A 54 17.33 -5.51 -4.16
N ALA A 55 17.33 -4.27 -3.68
CA ALA A 55 18.49 -3.42 -3.84
C ALA A 55 19.52 -3.69 -2.73
N THR A 56 20.78 -3.81 -3.10
CA THR A 56 21.91 -3.98 -2.19
C THR A 56 22.76 -2.73 -2.24
N ILE A 57 23.17 -2.25 -1.08
CA ILE A 57 23.99 -1.05 -0.90
C ILE A 57 25.15 -1.43 0.02
N GLU A 58 26.36 -1.17 -0.43
CA GLU A 58 27.59 -1.35 0.33
C GLU A 58 28.30 -0.01 0.39
N ALA A 59 28.33 0.59 1.58
CA ALA A 59 28.86 1.92 1.80
C ALA A 59 29.67 1.96 3.10
N THR A 60 30.74 2.74 3.15
CA THR A 60 31.51 2.96 4.39
C THR A 60 30.76 3.88 5.33
N HIS A 61 30.17 4.97 4.81
CA HIS A 61 29.52 6.01 5.62
C HIS A 61 27.98 5.95 5.53
N ALA A 62 27.29 6.35 6.61
CA ALA A 62 25.83 6.48 6.63
C ALA A 62 25.30 7.46 5.56
N THR A 63 26.03 8.55 5.34
CA THR A 63 25.69 9.57 4.34
C THR A 63 25.75 9.00 2.93
N ASP A 64 26.79 8.23 2.61
CA ASP A 64 26.95 7.60 1.30
C ASP A 64 25.90 6.49 1.09
N ALA A 65 25.56 5.74 2.14
CA ALA A 65 24.45 4.79 2.12
C ALA A 65 23.11 5.46 1.80
N LEU A 66 22.85 6.67 2.31
CA LEU A 66 21.66 7.45 2.00
C LEU A 66 21.68 8.00 0.56
N THR A 67 22.83 8.46 0.07
CA THR A 67 23.03 8.81 -1.35
C THR A 67 22.69 7.61 -2.23
N ALA A 68 23.27 6.44 -1.95
CA ALA A 68 22.99 5.21 -2.66
C ALA A 68 21.52 4.78 -2.59
N LEU A 69 20.86 4.94 -1.44
CA LEU A 69 19.43 4.68 -1.30
C LEU A 69 18.59 5.59 -2.21
N GLY A 70 18.93 6.88 -2.25
CA GLY A 70 18.33 7.84 -3.18
C GLY A 70 18.50 7.40 -4.64
N TYR A 71 19.72 7.04 -5.02
CA TYR A 71 20.04 6.56 -6.36
C TYR A 71 19.24 5.31 -6.72
N VAL A 72 19.20 4.31 -5.84
CA VAL A 72 18.40 3.09 -6.01
C VAL A 72 16.92 3.40 -6.23
N HIS A 73 16.35 4.31 -5.43
CA HIS A 73 14.96 4.73 -5.57
C HIS A 73 14.71 5.42 -6.91
N GLY A 74 15.57 6.36 -7.33
CA GLY A 74 15.44 7.00 -8.65
C GLY A 74 15.53 5.97 -9.76
N MET A 75 16.52 5.10 -9.70
CA MET A 75 16.74 4.06 -10.70
C MET A 75 15.60 3.06 -10.78
N LYS A 76 14.84 2.74 -9.72
CA LYS A 76 13.76 1.74 -9.82
C LYS A 76 12.35 2.32 -9.79
N ARG A 77 12.19 3.56 -9.35
CA ARG A 77 10.89 4.15 -9.00
C ARG A 77 10.69 5.55 -9.55
N ALA A 78 11.55 6.04 -10.45
CA ALA A 78 11.44 7.37 -11.07
C ALA A 78 10.02 7.77 -11.47
N TRP A 79 9.26 6.87 -12.12
CA TRP A 79 7.87 7.15 -12.49
C TRP A 79 6.98 7.40 -11.26
N THR A 80 6.92 6.46 -10.33
CA THR A 80 6.17 6.61 -9.06
C THR A 80 6.57 7.89 -8.33
N LEU A 81 7.86 8.20 -8.27
CA LEU A 81 8.38 9.41 -7.64
C LEU A 81 7.92 10.68 -8.32
N THR A 82 7.90 10.69 -9.65
CA THR A 82 7.42 11.84 -10.44
C THR A 82 5.95 12.08 -10.16
N VAL A 83 5.12 11.04 -10.23
CA VAL A 83 3.69 11.12 -9.96
C VAL A 83 3.41 11.58 -8.54
N TRP A 84 4.05 10.96 -7.54
CA TRP A 84 3.87 11.32 -6.14
C TRP A 84 4.35 12.73 -5.82
N ARG A 85 5.43 13.18 -6.47
CA ARG A 85 5.90 14.57 -6.34
C ARG A 85 4.87 15.54 -6.88
N HIS A 86 4.36 15.34 -8.10
CA HIS A 86 3.32 16.22 -8.65
C HIS A 86 2.07 16.24 -7.76
N THR A 87 1.63 15.07 -7.25
CA THR A 87 0.50 15.00 -6.31
C THR A 87 0.79 15.75 -5.01
N ALA A 88 1.95 15.55 -4.39
CA ALA A 88 2.30 16.20 -3.13
C ALA A 88 2.50 17.72 -3.28
N LEU A 89 2.94 18.18 -4.45
CA LEU A 89 3.15 19.60 -4.74
C LEU A 89 1.89 20.32 -5.26
N GLY A 90 0.85 19.57 -5.62
CA GLY A 90 -0.35 20.13 -6.26
C GLY A 90 -0.03 20.74 -7.63
N THR A 91 0.65 19.97 -8.47
CA THR A 91 1.05 20.33 -9.84
C THR A 91 0.79 19.20 -10.85
N LEU A 92 -0.13 18.29 -10.56
CA LEU A 92 -0.55 17.21 -11.47
C LEU A 92 -1.22 17.77 -12.73
N SER A 93 -2.06 18.79 -12.59
CA SER A 93 -2.78 19.39 -13.71
C SER A 93 -1.87 20.02 -14.74
N THR A 94 -0.70 20.52 -14.31
CA THR A 94 0.37 20.99 -15.21
C THR A 94 1.04 19.85 -15.99
N ALA A 95 1.02 18.62 -15.48
CA ALA A 95 1.68 17.47 -16.11
C ALA A 95 0.72 16.54 -16.87
N PHE A 96 -0.54 16.46 -16.46
CA PHE A 96 -1.50 15.47 -16.95
C PHE A 96 -2.87 16.07 -17.32
N GLY A 97 -3.02 17.40 -17.30
CA GLY A 97 -4.21 18.11 -17.74
C GLY A 97 -5.25 18.45 -16.66
N ASP A 98 -6.24 19.21 -17.08
CA ASP A 98 -7.05 20.08 -16.21
C ASP A 98 -8.03 19.29 -15.32
N GLY A 99 -8.36 18.05 -15.70
CA GLY A 99 -9.17 17.13 -14.89
C GLY A 99 -8.58 16.87 -13.50
N LEU A 100 -7.29 17.14 -13.29
CA LEU A 100 -6.60 16.99 -12.01
C LEU A 100 -6.49 18.26 -11.17
N VAL A 101 -7.03 19.40 -11.63
CA VAL A 101 -7.10 20.64 -10.83
C VAL A 101 -7.72 20.42 -9.45
N PRO A 102 -8.81 19.64 -9.28
CA PRO A 102 -9.36 19.36 -7.95
C PRO A 102 -8.40 18.62 -7.02
N VAL A 103 -7.53 17.75 -7.55
CA VAL A 103 -6.51 17.04 -6.76
C VAL A 103 -5.41 18.02 -6.34
N ASP A 104 -4.97 18.89 -7.27
CA ASP A 104 -3.97 19.91 -6.97
C ASP A 104 -4.45 20.90 -5.92
N ARG A 105 -5.70 21.37 -6.05
CA ARG A 105 -6.35 22.25 -5.08
C ARG A 105 -6.38 21.62 -3.71
N HIS A 106 -6.71 20.33 -3.62
CA HIS A 106 -6.74 19.61 -2.35
C HIS A 106 -5.35 19.48 -1.70
N ALA A 107 -4.33 19.11 -2.48
CA ALA A 107 -2.95 19.02 -1.98
C ALA A 107 -2.43 20.38 -1.46
N ARG A 108 -2.76 21.47 -2.16
CA ARG A 108 -2.42 22.85 -1.75
C ARG A 108 -3.18 23.30 -0.51
N ARG A 109 -4.47 22.97 -0.42
CA ARG A 109 -5.31 23.23 0.76
C ARG A 109 -4.76 22.55 2.02
N LEU A 110 -4.38 21.27 1.91
CA LEU A 110 -3.67 20.54 2.96
C LEU A 110 -2.25 21.08 3.22
N GLY A 111 -1.66 21.75 2.24
CA GLY A 111 -0.38 22.44 2.37
C GLY A 111 0.81 21.49 2.50
N PHE A 112 0.78 20.31 1.86
CA PHE A 112 1.87 19.32 1.96
C PHE A 112 3.24 19.95 1.67
N ALA A 113 3.34 20.69 0.55
CA ALA A 113 4.57 21.38 0.16
C ALA A 113 4.96 22.50 1.14
N HIS A 114 3.99 23.31 1.57
CA HIS A 114 4.21 24.41 2.50
C HIS A 114 4.79 23.91 3.83
N HIS A 115 4.16 22.92 4.44
CA HIS A 115 4.62 22.36 5.71
C HIS A 115 5.92 21.58 5.59
N ALA A 116 6.16 20.93 4.45
CA ALA A 116 7.42 20.25 4.17
C ALA A 116 8.63 21.19 4.09
N ARG A 117 8.48 22.35 3.42
CA ARG A 117 9.54 23.37 3.36
C ARG A 117 9.88 23.90 4.75
N ARG A 118 8.86 24.31 5.52
CA ARG A 118 9.05 24.79 6.89
C ARG A 118 9.64 23.72 7.83
N ALA A 119 9.25 22.46 7.66
CA ALA A 119 9.84 21.36 8.42
C ALA A 119 11.32 21.17 8.08
N TYR A 120 11.69 21.32 6.80
CA TYR A 120 13.08 21.23 6.35
C TYR A 120 13.96 22.36 6.91
N GLU A 121 13.45 23.59 6.92
CA GLU A 121 14.12 24.76 7.52
C GLU A 121 14.38 24.60 9.03
N ARG A 122 13.55 23.81 9.71
CA ARG A 122 13.68 23.51 11.15
C ARG A 122 14.52 22.27 11.45
N LEU A 123 14.96 21.52 10.45
CA LEU A 123 15.86 20.38 10.67
C LEU A 123 17.23 20.88 11.15
N GLY A 124 17.77 20.21 12.17
CA GLY A 124 19.17 20.35 12.55
C GLY A 124 20.12 19.94 11.42
N THR A 125 21.32 20.52 11.43
CA THR A 125 22.32 20.42 10.34
C THR A 125 22.57 18.97 9.90
N ALA A 126 22.84 18.06 10.84
CA ALA A 126 23.12 16.66 10.52
C ALA A 126 21.96 15.93 9.82
N THR A 127 20.70 16.18 10.21
CA THR A 127 19.54 15.57 9.53
C THR A 127 19.30 16.21 8.16
N ARG A 128 19.54 17.52 8.03
CA ARG A 128 19.44 18.24 6.76
C ARG A 128 20.44 17.71 5.73
N GLU A 129 21.69 17.50 6.13
CA GLU A 129 22.76 16.92 5.31
C GLU A 129 22.41 15.52 4.82
N ARG A 130 21.87 14.66 5.69
CA ARG A 130 21.39 13.32 5.31
C ARG A 130 20.30 13.35 4.24
N LEU A 131 19.35 14.27 4.37
CA LEU A 131 18.29 14.42 3.39
C LEU A 131 18.81 14.99 2.06
N GLN A 132 19.81 15.87 2.11
CA GLN A 132 20.53 16.35 0.93
C GLN A 132 21.30 15.22 0.24
N ALA A 133 22.02 14.38 0.99
CA ALA A 133 22.71 13.20 0.47
C ALA A 133 21.75 12.26 -0.28
N TYR A 134 20.62 11.93 0.36
CA TYR A 134 19.55 11.18 -0.29
C TYR A 134 19.06 11.82 -1.59
N ALA A 135 18.80 13.14 -1.57
CA ALA A 135 18.34 13.86 -2.76
C ALA A 135 19.40 13.92 -3.86
N ARG A 136 20.70 14.02 -3.53
CA ARG A 136 21.80 14.00 -4.51
C ARG A 136 21.81 12.70 -5.29
N GLY A 137 21.83 11.56 -4.60
CA GLY A 137 21.83 10.26 -5.28
C GLY A 137 20.56 10.04 -6.09
N LEU A 138 19.41 10.48 -5.56
CA LEU A 138 18.16 10.42 -6.31
C LEU A 138 18.22 11.25 -7.59
N ASN A 139 18.75 12.47 -7.53
CA ASN A 139 18.92 13.34 -8.70
C ASN A 139 19.91 12.77 -9.72
N ALA A 140 20.99 12.14 -9.27
CA ALA A 140 21.94 11.46 -10.15
C ALA A 140 21.23 10.37 -10.97
N ALA A 141 20.40 9.55 -10.32
CA ALA A 141 19.58 8.56 -11.02
C ALA A 141 18.56 9.20 -11.98
N LEU A 142 17.83 10.23 -11.54
CA LEU A 142 16.80 10.89 -12.35
C LEU A 142 17.38 11.56 -13.62
N ARG A 143 18.63 12.06 -13.57
CA ARG A 143 19.32 12.64 -14.73
C ARG A 143 19.85 11.61 -15.72
N SER A 144 19.98 10.35 -15.31
CA SER A 144 20.54 9.32 -16.19
C SER A 144 19.65 9.06 -17.42
N ASN A 145 20.28 8.86 -18.59
CA ASN A 145 19.56 8.50 -19.83
C ASN A 145 18.65 7.27 -19.62
N ARG A 146 19.09 6.31 -18.80
CA ARG A 146 18.33 5.12 -18.42
C ARG A 146 17.01 5.41 -17.71
N VAL A 147 16.90 6.54 -17.01
CA VAL A 147 15.65 6.98 -16.40
C VAL A 147 14.86 7.87 -17.34
N GLN A 148 15.51 8.82 -18.01
CA GLN A 148 14.89 9.75 -18.94
C GLN A 148 14.19 9.03 -20.11
N GLN A 149 14.78 7.96 -20.63
CA GLN A 149 14.27 7.20 -21.78
C GLN A 149 13.31 6.06 -21.39
N ARG A 150 12.77 6.04 -20.16
CA ARG A 150 11.79 5.00 -19.82
C ARG A 150 10.48 5.26 -20.52
N GLU A 151 9.85 4.19 -20.96
CA GLU A 151 8.56 4.22 -21.65
C GLU A 151 7.49 5.13 -21.02
N PRO A 152 7.31 5.23 -19.68
CA PRO A 152 6.35 6.17 -19.10
C PRO A 152 6.66 7.64 -19.36
N PHE A 153 7.94 8.00 -19.38
CA PHE A 153 8.37 9.37 -19.62
C PHE A 153 8.25 9.73 -21.10
N LEU A 154 8.61 8.78 -21.99
CA LEU A 154 8.43 8.95 -23.43
C LEU A 154 6.95 9.01 -23.83
N HIS A 155 6.11 8.18 -23.22
CA HIS A 155 4.68 8.10 -23.54
C HIS A 155 3.90 9.36 -23.16
N PHE A 156 4.24 9.97 -22.01
CA PHE A 156 3.59 11.18 -21.54
C PHE A 156 4.32 12.48 -21.94
N ASP A 157 5.41 12.38 -22.70
CA ASP A 157 6.31 13.51 -22.99
C ASP A 157 6.69 14.30 -21.73
N LEU A 158 7.10 13.57 -20.69
CA LEU A 158 7.47 14.12 -19.39
C LEU A 158 8.91 13.78 -19.05
N ALA A 159 9.67 14.78 -18.60
CA ALA A 159 10.98 14.55 -18.00
C ALA A 159 10.92 14.56 -16.46
N PRO A 160 11.56 13.60 -15.76
CA PRO A 160 11.70 13.67 -14.31
C PRO A 160 12.44 14.94 -13.89
N LYS A 161 11.77 15.79 -13.12
CA LYS A 161 12.32 17.05 -12.59
C LYS A 161 13.22 16.82 -11.38
N ARG A 162 14.13 17.77 -11.11
CA ARG A 162 15.02 17.78 -9.94
C ARG A 162 14.23 17.60 -8.63
N TRP A 163 14.75 16.73 -7.78
CA TRP A 163 14.31 16.49 -6.42
C TRP A 163 15.02 17.41 -5.43
N ALA A 164 14.31 18.40 -4.89
CA ALA A 164 14.77 19.15 -3.73
C ALA A 164 14.64 18.29 -2.46
N PRO A 165 15.55 18.40 -1.48
CA PRO A 165 15.53 17.59 -0.25
C PRO A 165 14.18 17.61 0.48
N TRP A 166 13.54 18.79 0.58
CA TRP A 166 12.25 18.94 1.25
C TRP A 166 11.09 18.22 0.54
N HIS A 167 11.21 17.85 -0.74
CA HIS A 167 10.18 17.05 -1.44
C HIS A 167 9.96 15.71 -0.75
N SER A 168 11.00 15.11 -0.15
CA SER A 168 10.86 13.88 0.64
C SER A 168 9.94 14.07 1.84
N LEU A 169 9.96 15.26 2.47
CA LEU A 169 9.07 15.58 3.59
C LEU A 169 7.63 15.87 3.13
N ALA A 170 7.45 16.31 1.88
CA ALA A 170 6.13 16.46 1.26
C ALA A 170 5.53 15.08 0.92
N LEU A 171 6.36 14.15 0.42
CA LEU A 171 5.94 12.77 0.20
C LEU A 171 5.60 12.04 1.50
N ALA A 172 6.37 12.24 2.57
CA ALA A 172 6.03 11.68 3.88
C ALA A 172 4.63 12.12 4.35
N ARG A 173 4.26 13.38 4.11
CA ARG A 173 2.91 13.93 4.38
C ARG A 173 1.84 13.33 3.50
N LEU A 174 2.10 13.17 2.20
CA LEU A 174 1.19 12.48 1.29
C LEU A 174 0.93 11.05 1.74
N VAL A 175 2.00 10.32 2.09
CA VAL A 175 1.92 8.96 2.64
C VAL A 175 1.10 8.97 3.91
N ALA A 176 1.38 9.84 4.87
CA ALA A 176 0.62 9.93 6.12
C ALA A 176 -0.87 10.25 5.87
N TRP A 177 -1.18 11.20 4.99
CA TRP A 177 -2.56 11.53 4.61
C TRP A 177 -3.30 10.33 4.01
N THR A 178 -2.69 9.58 3.09
CA THR A 178 -3.31 8.35 2.56
C THR A 178 -3.48 7.24 3.61
N GLY A 179 -2.81 7.36 4.76
CA GLY A 179 -2.99 6.52 5.94
C GLY A 179 -4.20 6.90 6.79
N THR A 180 -4.68 8.15 6.73
CA THR A 180 -5.86 8.58 7.50
C THR A 180 -7.13 7.87 7.00
N ALA A 181 -8.11 7.73 7.89
CA ALA A 181 -9.44 7.30 7.50
C ALA A 181 -10.08 8.37 6.61
N PRO A 182 -10.81 7.98 5.53
CA PRO A 182 -11.66 8.93 4.82
C PRO A 182 -12.64 9.56 5.82
N THR A 183 -12.71 10.89 5.87
CA THR A 183 -13.53 11.63 6.84
C THR A 183 -15.01 11.22 6.72
N ALA A 184 -15.58 10.66 7.79
CA ALA A 184 -17.00 10.25 7.85
C ALA A 184 -17.95 11.46 7.79
N ALA A 185 -19.19 11.24 7.35
CA ALA A 185 -20.23 12.26 7.26
C ALA A 185 -20.90 12.53 8.62
N PRO A 186 -20.99 13.78 9.11
CA PRO A 186 -22.19 14.18 9.81
C PRO A 186 -23.34 14.22 8.81
N THR A 187 -24.55 13.97 9.31
CA THR A 187 -25.82 13.95 8.58
C THR A 187 -26.24 15.33 8.01
N ALA A 188 -25.44 16.38 8.18
CA ALA A 188 -25.76 17.74 7.73
C ALA A 188 -25.31 18.01 6.28
N PRO A 189 -26.17 18.62 5.45
CA PRO A 189 -25.90 18.95 4.04
C PRO A 189 -25.06 20.24 3.90
N ASP A 190 -23.82 20.25 4.41
CA ASP A 190 -22.91 21.39 4.23
C ASP A 190 -22.06 21.24 2.96
N SER A 191 -22.22 22.15 1.99
CA SER A 191 -21.58 22.08 0.66
C SER A 191 -20.04 22.07 0.71
N GLY A 192 -19.42 22.90 1.54
CA GLY A 192 -17.95 22.99 1.65
C GLY A 192 -17.28 21.70 2.16
N LEU A 193 -17.98 20.96 3.02
CA LEU A 193 -17.54 19.67 3.52
C LEU A 193 -17.68 18.56 2.47
N ALA A 194 -18.75 18.60 1.66
CA ALA A 194 -18.93 17.70 0.53
C ALA A 194 -17.80 17.86 -0.51
N ASP A 195 -17.40 19.10 -0.82
CA ASP A 195 -16.32 19.39 -1.76
C ASP A 195 -14.96 18.89 -1.28
N PHE A 196 -14.62 19.14 -0.01
CA PHE A 196 -13.38 18.64 0.59
C PHE A 196 -13.29 17.11 0.50
N ARG A 197 -14.40 16.41 0.81
CA ARG A 197 -14.50 14.95 0.71
C ARG A 197 -14.42 14.45 -0.72
N ALA A 198 -15.09 15.12 -1.66
CA ALA A 198 -15.01 14.78 -3.07
C ALA A 198 -13.57 14.88 -3.56
N ALA A 199 -12.84 15.92 -3.15
CA ALA A 199 -11.45 16.13 -3.49
C ALA A 199 -10.51 15.10 -2.84
N ASP A 200 -10.69 14.76 -1.56
CA ASP A 200 -9.92 13.68 -0.90
C ASP A 200 -10.15 12.33 -1.59
N ARG A 201 -11.42 11.98 -1.89
CA ARG A 201 -11.75 10.77 -2.64
C ARG A 201 -11.12 10.77 -4.03
N ARG A 202 -11.07 11.90 -4.72
CA ARG A 202 -10.39 12.02 -6.03
C ARG A 202 -8.88 11.79 -5.87
N LEU A 203 -8.21 12.41 -4.90
CA LEU A 203 -6.78 12.20 -4.62
C LEU A 203 -6.45 10.73 -4.35
N ARG A 204 -7.23 10.07 -3.48
CA ARG A 204 -6.99 8.66 -3.12
C ARG A 204 -7.29 7.71 -4.27
N ARG A 205 -8.35 7.98 -5.06
CA ARG A 205 -8.65 7.21 -6.28
C ARG A 205 -7.59 7.39 -7.35
N TRP A 206 -7.02 8.58 -7.49
CA TRP A 206 -5.92 8.86 -8.40
C TRP A 206 -4.67 8.03 -8.04
N LEU A 207 -4.27 8.04 -6.77
CA LEU A 207 -3.10 7.29 -6.30
C LEU A 207 -3.35 5.79 -6.14
N ARG A 208 -4.63 5.40 -5.97
CA ARG A 208 -5.08 4.04 -5.61
C ARG A 208 -4.45 3.55 -4.30
N LEU A 209 -4.16 4.49 -3.39
CA LEU A 209 -3.62 4.24 -2.05
C LEU A 209 -4.70 4.50 -1.01
N HIS A 210 -5.13 3.45 -0.32
CA HIS A 210 -6.17 3.49 0.71
C HIS A 210 -6.17 2.20 1.53
N GLY A 211 -7.01 2.11 2.56
CA GLY A 211 -7.25 0.86 3.29
C GLY A 211 -6.17 0.45 4.28
N ARG A 212 -5.23 1.35 4.62
CA ARG A 212 -4.14 1.07 5.56
C ARG A 212 -4.59 0.64 6.95
N SER A 213 -5.81 0.98 7.36
CA SER A 213 -6.42 0.49 8.60
C SER A 213 -6.56 -1.04 8.65
N ARG A 214 -6.46 -1.73 7.52
CA ARG A 214 -6.45 -3.20 7.40
C ARG A 214 -5.03 -3.80 7.48
N SER A 215 -4.00 -2.98 7.67
CA SER A 215 -2.64 -3.45 7.95
C SER A 215 -2.57 -4.08 9.34
N VAL A 216 -1.76 -5.11 9.48
CA VAL A 216 -1.57 -5.82 10.75
C VAL A 216 -0.12 -6.24 10.91
N ALA A 217 0.30 -6.38 12.16
CA ALA A 217 1.56 -6.98 12.52
C ALA A 217 1.31 -8.01 13.62
N TRP A 218 2.09 -9.09 13.61
CA TRP A 218 2.04 -10.06 14.68
C TRP A 218 3.42 -10.63 14.96
N ALA A 219 3.63 -11.04 16.20
CA ALA A 219 4.78 -11.85 16.61
C ALA A 219 4.29 -13.17 17.18
N ALA A 220 5.07 -14.23 16.99
CA ALA A 220 4.77 -15.55 17.52
C ALA A 220 6.06 -16.34 17.81
N GLY A 221 6.01 -17.17 18.85
CA GLY A 221 7.14 -17.95 19.35
C GLY A 221 7.06 -18.15 20.86
N ALA A 222 8.00 -18.90 21.45
CA ALA A 222 8.16 -18.93 22.89
C ALA A 222 8.86 -17.64 23.35
N PRO A 223 8.26 -16.83 24.25
CA PRO A 223 8.95 -15.67 24.81
C PRO A 223 10.32 -16.07 25.39
N GLY A 224 11.39 -15.36 25.01
CA GLY A 224 12.77 -15.69 25.40
C GLY A 224 13.49 -16.70 24.48
N ASP A 225 12.79 -17.42 23.59
CA ASP A 225 13.42 -18.19 22.51
C ASP A 225 13.75 -17.24 21.34
N THR A 226 14.95 -16.67 21.42
CA THR A 226 15.51 -15.76 20.41
C THR A 226 15.42 -16.34 19.00
N THR A 227 15.68 -17.63 18.83
CA THR A 227 15.85 -18.29 17.54
C THR A 227 14.54 -18.57 16.83
N ARG A 228 13.48 -18.83 17.59
CA ARG A 228 12.16 -19.20 17.06
C ARG A 228 11.17 -18.05 16.98
N THR A 229 11.41 -16.95 17.69
CA THR A 229 10.51 -15.80 17.63
C THR A 229 10.46 -15.24 16.21
N VAL A 230 9.26 -15.08 15.67
CA VAL A 230 8.98 -14.47 14.37
C VAL A 230 8.29 -13.13 14.57
N LEU A 231 8.68 -12.13 13.76
CA LEU A 231 7.93 -10.90 13.57
C LEU A 231 7.42 -10.84 12.13
N PHE A 232 6.11 -10.75 11.93
CA PHE A 232 5.45 -10.60 10.64
C PHE A 232 4.77 -9.24 10.52
N ALA A 233 4.72 -8.73 9.29
CA ALA A 233 3.99 -7.51 8.95
C ALA A 233 3.28 -7.64 7.61
N LYS A 234 2.05 -7.14 7.57
CA LYS A 234 1.24 -6.90 6.37
C LYS A 234 0.93 -5.41 6.26
N HIS A 235 1.52 -4.76 5.28
CA HIS A 235 1.20 -3.37 4.94
C HIS A 235 0.21 -3.36 3.80
N VAL A 236 -1.01 -2.90 4.05
CA VAL A 236 -2.02 -2.69 3.01
C VAL A 236 -1.71 -1.39 2.27
N LEU A 237 -1.75 -1.44 0.94
CA LEU A 237 -1.25 -0.39 0.05
C LEU A 237 -2.34 0.09 -0.94
N GLY A 238 -3.60 -0.28 -0.71
CA GLY A 238 -4.74 0.11 -1.56
C GLY A 238 -4.96 -0.86 -2.72
N ALA A 239 -5.23 -0.30 -3.90
CA ALA A 239 -5.51 -1.06 -5.12
C ALA A 239 -4.52 -0.73 -6.25
N THR A 240 -3.39 -0.11 -5.94
CA THR A 240 -2.36 0.19 -6.93
C THR A 240 -1.71 -1.10 -7.47
N ALA A 241 -1.55 -1.21 -8.78
CA ALA A 241 -0.79 -2.28 -9.41
C ALA A 241 0.74 -2.00 -9.35
N ASN A 242 1.14 -0.76 -9.03
CA ASN A 242 2.54 -0.38 -8.94
C ASN A 242 3.13 -0.76 -7.57
N PRO A 243 4.35 -1.33 -7.53
CA PRO A 243 5.11 -1.48 -6.29
C PRO A 243 5.34 -0.13 -5.60
N VAL A 244 4.90 0.01 -4.36
CA VAL A 244 5.12 1.22 -3.55
C VAL A 244 6.16 1.04 -2.45
N VAL A 245 6.65 -0.19 -2.24
CA VAL A 245 7.73 -0.52 -1.31
C VAL A 245 8.91 -1.04 -2.10
N GLN A 246 10.12 -0.66 -1.70
CA GLN A 246 11.39 -1.18 -2.20
C GLN A 246 12.12 -1.90 -1.07
N GLU A 247 12.38 -3.19 -1.25
CA GLU A 247 13.23 -3.94 -0.33
C GLU A 247 14.71 -3.55 -0.54
N VAL A 248 15.40 -3.29 0.56
CA VAL A 248 16.80 -2.82 0.58
C VAL A 248 17.63 -3.58 1.60
N VAL A 249 18.88 -3.85 1.26
CA VAL A 249 19.92 -4.36 2.15
C VAL A 249 21.05 -3.33 2.15
N ILE A 250 21.35 -2.77 3.32
CA ILE A 250 22.40 -1.78 3.51
C ILE A 250 23.48 -2.42 4.39
N ARG A 251 24.69 -2.54 3.83
CA ARG A 251 25.87 -3.06 4.52
C ARG A 251 26.86 -1.93 4.72
N ARG A 252 27.41 -1.86 5.93
CA ARG A 252 28.52 -0.99 6.29
C ARG A 252 29.54 -1.79 7.09
N PRO A 253 30.85 -1.49 7.01
CA PRO A 253 31.88 -2.23 7.74
C PRO A 253 31.72 -2.14 9.27
N ASP A 254 31.21 -1.01 9.75
CA ASP A 254 31.16 -0.62 11.16
C ASP A 254 29.80 -0.90 11.84
N ALA A 255 28.88 -1.59 11.15
CA ALA A 255 27.53 -1.84 11.63
C ALA A 255 26.94 -3.14 11.08
N ALA A 256 26.05 -3.77 11.87
CA ALA A 256 25.26 -4.89 11.39
C ALA A 256 24.44 -4.49 10.13
N PRO A 257 24.28 -5.40 9.14
CA PRO A 257 23.49 -5.12 7.96
C PRO A 257 22.05 -4.75 8.31
N THR A 258 21.57 -3.66 7.72
CA THR A 258 20.17 -3.26 7.81
C THR A 258 19.41 -3.84 6.63
N VAL A 259 18.39 -4.66 6.91
CA VAL A 259 17.52 -5.25 5.88
C VAL A 259 16.11 -4.75 6.12
N ALA A 260 15.56 -4.00 5.17
CA ALA A 260 14.30 -3.29 5.38
C ALA A 260 13.44 -3.19 4.11
N ALA A 261 12.14 -3.02 4.34
CA ALA A 261 11.22 -2.44 3.38
C ALA A 261 11.30 -0.91 3.51
N SER A 262 11.55 -0.22 2.40
CA SER A 262 11.62 1.24 2.33
C SER A 262 10.55 1.82 1.39
N LEU A 263 10.10 3.04 1.68
CA LEU A 263 9.20 3.77 0.77
C LEU A 263 10.02 4.65 -0.19
N PRO A 264 9.88 4.50 -1.52
CA PRO A 264 10.57 5.36 -2.47
C PRO A 264 10.20 6.83 -2.28
N GLY A 265 11.21 7.70 -2.33
CA GLY A 265 11.05 9.16 -2.31
C GLY A 265 11.29 9.81 -0.95
N ALA A 266 11.36 9.02 0.12
CA ALA A 266 11.89 9.44 1.41
C ALA A 266 12.62 8.26 2.09
N PRO A 267 13.60 8.47 2.98
CA PRO A 267 14.24 7.39 3.73
C PRO A 267 13.33 6.94 4.90
N LEU A 268 12.20 6.30 4.56
CA LEU A 268 11.22 5.76 5.52
C LEU A 268 11.32 4.23 5.51
N PHE A 269 11.35 3.61 6.69
CA PHE A 269 11.58 2.17 6.86
C PHE A 269 10.51 1.52 7.74
N PRO A 270 9.27 1.34 7.26
CA PRO A 270 8.16 0.82 8.06
C PRO A 270 8.44 -0.56 8.66
N THR A 271 9.23 -1.40 8.01
CA THR A 271 9.58 -2.74 8.52
C THR A 271 11.01 -3.06 8.19
N GLY A 272 11.71 -3.67 9.12
CA GLY A 272 13.06 -4.14 8.89
C GLY A 272 13.71 -4.73 10.12
N ARG A 273 15.01 -5.00 9.96
CA ARG A 273 15.88 -5.51 11.00
C ARG A 273 17.28 -4.91 10.89
N THR A 274 17.90 -4.76 12.05
CA THR A 274 19.30 -4.40 12.21
C THR A 274 19.76 -4.80 13.61
N ASN A 275 21.02 -5.21 13.74
CA ASN A 275 21.62 -5.58 15.03
C ASN A 275 20.77 -6.53 15.92
N GLY A 276 20.15 -7.55 15.33
CA GLY A 276 19.25 -8.48 16.03
C GLY A 276 17.86 -7.94 16.37
N HIS A 277 17.68 -6.61 16.40
CA HIS A 277 16.38 -5.96 16.54
C HIS A 277 15.58 -6.07 15.24
N ARG A 278 14.26 -6.24 15.41
CA ARG A 278 13.28 -6.30 14.34
C ARG A 278 12.14 -5.34 14.66
N TRP A 279 11.62 -4.66 13.66
CA TRP A 279 10.53 -3.73 13.86
C TRP A 279 9.52 -3.78 12.72
N THR A 280 8.30 -3.38 13.05
CA THR A 280 7.29 -3.01 12.09
C THR A 280 6.40 -1.92 12.67
N TYR A 281 6.20 -0.86 11.90
CA TYR A 281 5.31 0.25 12.21
C TYR A 281 4.22 0.32 11.15
N LEU A 282 2.96 0.33 11.58
CA LEU A 282 1.81 0.49 10.72
C LEU A 282 1.72 1.96 10.27
N LEU A 283 1.75 2.20 8.96
CA LEU A 283 1.81 3.54 8.37
C LEU A 283 0.45 4.27 8.40
N HIS A 284 -0.02 4.59 9.61
CA HIS A 284 -1.27 5.26 9.91
C HIS A 284 -1.04 6.67 10.46
N SER A 285 -2.02 7.56 10.28
CA SER A 285 -2.07 8.92 10.81
C SER A 285 -3.53 9.26 11.11
N ASP A 286 -3.82 9.96 12.20
CA ASP A 286 -5.18 10.39 12.51
C ASP A 286 -5.46 11.84 12.08
N ALA A 287 -6.65 12.05 11.50
CA ALA A 287 -7.14 13.35 11.08
C ALA A 287 -8.62 13.47 11.46
N THR A 288 -8.98 14.57 12.10
CA THR A 288 -10.33 14.81 12.62
C THR A 288 -10.88 16.11 12.06
N LEU A 289 -12.19 16.13 11.83
CA LEU A 289 -12.93 17.35 11.53
C LEU A 289 -13.65 17.75 12.79
N VAL A 290 -13.41 18.98 13.25
CA VAL A 290 -14.04 19.53 14.45
C VAL A 290 -14.78 20.82 14.09
N PRO A 291 -15.98 21.03 14.65
CA PRO A 291 -16.65 22.32 14.54
C PRO A 291 -15.94 23.32 15.47
N ILE A 292 -15.82 24.56 15.03
CA ILE A 292 -15.33 25.67 15.85
C ILE A 292 -16.21 26.90 15.62
N GLU A 293 -16.22 27.80 16.61
CA GLU A 293 -16.58 29.20 16.39
C GLU A 293 -15.42 29.90 15.68
N VAL A 294 -15.74 30.78 14.73
CA VAL A 294 -14.76 31.46 13.90
C VAL A 294 -14.32 32.73 14.61
N ASP A 295 -13.09 32.72 15.13
CA ASP A 295 -12.43 33.94 15.59
C ASP A 295 -11.72 34.63 14.41
N SER A 296 -12.20 35.82 14.06
CA SER A 296 -11.61 36.63 12.99
C SER A 296 -10.14 37.00 13.26
N THR A 297 -9.71 37.07 14.52
CA THR A 297 -8.33 37.38 14.90
C THR A 297 -7.38 36.20 14.65
N GLU A 298 -7.88 34.97 14.59
CA GLU A 298 -7.14 33.76 14.25
C GLU A 298 -7.27 33.35 12.77
N ALA A 299 -8.30 33.87 12.08
CA ALA A 299 -8.55 33.58 10.69
C ALA A 299 -7.43 34.14 9.79
N ARG A 300 -6.87 33.29 8.94
CA ARG A 300 -5.84 33.68 7.96
C ARG A 300 -6.18 33.09 6.60
N SER A 301 -6.13 33.91 5.55
CA SER A 301 -6.24 33.46 4.16
C SER A 301 -4.88 33.53 3.47
N ARG A 302 -4.54 32.49 2.72
CA ARG A 302 -3.43 32.48 1.77
C ARG A 302 -3.97 32.16 0.39
N HIS A 303 -3.47 32.85 -0.62
CA HIS A 303 -3.79 32.56 -2.01
C HIS A 303 -2.62 31.84 -2.69
N GLU A 304 -2.94 30.86 -3.52
CA GLU A 304 -2.00 30.16 -4.38
C GLU A 304 -2.55 30.04 -5.80
N ARG A 305 -1.66 29.93 -6.79
CA ARG A 305 -2.03 29.85 -8.21
C ARG A 305 -1.74 28.46 -8.78
N ILE A 306 -2.75 27.81 -9.36
CA ILE A 306 -2.60 26.60 -10.16
C ILE A 306 -2.66 27.00 -11.63
N ALA A 307 -1.60 26.69 -12.37
CA ALA A 307 -1.54 26.82 -13.82
C ALA A 307 -1.57 25.41 -14.45
N PRO A 308 -2.74 24.94 -14.92
CA PRO A 308 -2.85 23.64 -15.58
C PRO A 308 -2.15 23.67 -16.96
N ALA A 309 -1.95 22.50 -17.58
CA ALA A 309 -1.30 22.41 -18.88
C ALA A 309 -2.13 23.03 -20.02
N ARG A 310 -3.46 22.96 -19.89
CA ARG A 310 -4.43 23.56 -20.80
C ARG A 310 -5.37 24.45 -19.96
N GLY A 311 -6.04 25.43 -20.56
CA GLY A 311 -6.96 26.29 -19.80
C GLY A 311 -6.29 27.37 -18.92
N GLY A 312 -7.14 28.07 -18.18
CA GLY A 312 -6.78 29.32 -17.51
C GLY A 312 -6.24 29.18 -16.09
N GLU A 313 -5.58 30.25 -15.67
CA GLU A 313 -5.26 30.62 -14.30
C GLU A 313 -6.31 30.19 -13.25
N GLN A 314 -6.02 29.26 -12.32
CA GLN A 314 -6.91 28.97 -11.20
C GLN A 314 -6.33 29.50 -9.88
N LEU A 315 -7.05 30.43 -9.25
CA LEU A 315 -6.74 30.86 -7.89
C LEU A 315 -7.28 29.84 -6.87
N VAL A 316 -6.46 29.53 -5.87
CA VAL A 316 -6.81 28.69 -4.74
C VAL A 316 -6.68 29.51 -3.47
N GLU A 317 -7.81 29.81 -2.85
CA GLU A 317 -7.84 30.34 -1.50
C GLU A 317 -7.70 29.21 -0.48
N ILE A 318 -6.81 29.40 0.49
CA ILE A 318 -6.55 28.49 1.59
C ILE A 318 -6.83 29.24 2.89
N GLN A 319 -7.98 28.95 3.49
CA GLN A 319 -8.40 29.52 4.76
C GLN A 319 -7.93 28.67 5.93
N ARG A 320 -7.44 29.32 6.99
CA ARG A 320 -6.92 28.69 8.21
C ARG A 320 -7.46 29.39 9.45
N HIS A 321 -7.50 28.65 10.55
CA HIS A 321 -7.75 29.14 11.90
C HIS A 321 -6.61 28.64 12.78
N GLY A 322 -5.67 29.53 13.11
CA GLY A 322 -4.39 29.13 13.71
C GLY A 322 -3.63 28.10 12.85
N ALA A 323 -3.33 26.93 13.41
CA ALA A 323 -2.63 25.85 12.70
C ALA A 323 -3.57 24.96 11.85
N ARG A 324 -4.89 25.10 11.99
CA ARG A 324 -5.92 24.23 11.41
C ARG A 324 -6.36 24.76 10.04
N VAL A 325 -6.84 23.87 9.18
CA VAL A 325 -7.36 24.24 7.85
C VAL A 325 -8.88 24.34 7.91
N ARG A 326 -9.44 25.49 7.52
CA ARG A 326 -10.88 25.66 7.41
C ARG A 326 -11.40 24.85 6.21
N VAL A 327 -12.40 24.02 6.45
CA VAL A 327 -12.97 23.07 5.47
C VAL A 327 -14.27 23.60 4.86
N GLY A 328 -15.11 24.25 5.65
CA GLY A 328 -16.33 24.90 5.18
C GLY A 328 -17.09 25.56 6.34
N PRO A 329 -18.03 26.47 6.06
CA PRO A 329 -18.89 27.05 7.09
C PRO A 329 -19.90 26.01 7.62
N ILE A 330 -20.36 26.22 8.85
CA ILE A 330 -21.50 25.53 9.48
C ILE A 330 -22.64 26.54 9.64
N SER A 331 -22.31 27.72 10.19
CA SER A 331 -23.15 28.91 10.27
C SER A 331 -22.30 30.15 9.92
N PRO A 332 -22.83 31.39 9.94
CA PRO A 332 -22.01 32.59 9.74
C PRO A 332 -20.78 32.67 10.67
N ASP A 333 -20.96 32.26 11.93
CA ASP A 333 -19.94 32.38 12.98
C ASP A 333 -19.28 31.04 13.35
N SER A 334 -19.61 29.95 12.64
CA SER A 334 -19.03 28.63 12.92
C SER A 334 -18.57 27.91 11.65
N ALA A 335 -17.53 27.10 11.77
CA ALA A 335 -16.94 26.40 10.64
C ALA A 335 -16.35 25.04 11.03
N TRP A 336 -16.33 24.13 10.07
CA TRP A 336 -15.53 22.92 10.15
C TRP A 336 -14.06 23.24 9.94
N VAL A 337 -13.20 22.78 10.84
CA VAL A 337 -11.75 22.78 10.66
C VAL A 337 -11.17 21.38 10.71
N LEU A 338 -10.11 21.18 9.94
CA LEU A 338 -9.31 19.97 9.93
C LEU A 338 -8.18 20.07 10.93
N GLU A 339 -8.13 19.11 11.85
CA GLU A 339 -7.02 18.84 12.73
C GLU A 339 -6.27 17.60 12.22
N TRP A 340 -5.00 17.79 11.89
CA TRP A 340 -4.14 16.71 11.40
C TRP A 340 -2.68 17.06 11.70
N PRO A 341 -1.87 16.14 12.26
CA PRO A 341 -0.48 16.44 12.59
C PRO A 341 0.36 16.91 11.40
N GLY A 342 0.00 16.50 10.17
CA GLY A 342 0.68 16.93 8.95
C GLY A 342 0.52 18.41 8.58
N LEU A 343 -0.41 19.13 9.24
CA LEU A 343 -0.57 20.58 9.14
C LEU A 343 0.47 21.37 9.97
N ARG A 344 1.39 20.67 10.64
CA ARG A 344 2.49 21.26 11.41
C ARG A 344 3.82 21.12 10.67
N ALA A 345 4.75 22.02 10.94
CA ALA A 345 6.11 21.97 10.40
C ALA A 345 7.02 21.03 11.22
N ARG A 346 6.62 19.75 11.35
CA ARG A 346 7.38 18.66 11.99
C ARG A 346 7.63 17.51 11.00
N THR A 347 8.50 16.57 11.35
CA THR A 347 8.82 15.42 10.49
C THR A 347 9.30 14.22 11.32
N ASP A 348 8.97 13.02 10.86
CA ASP A 348 9.40 11.76 11.48
C ASP A 348 10.76 11.27 10.95
N LEU A 349 11.38 12.04 10.04
CA LEU A 349 12.64 11.68 9.40
C LEU A 349 13.73 11.29 10.40
N PRO A 350 13.99 12.04 11.49
CA PRO A 350 14.97 11.62 12.51
C PRO A 350 14.67 10.23 13.09
N ARG A 351 13.41 9.94 13.43
CA ARG A 351 12.98 8.66 13.96
C ARG A 351 13.19 7.51 12.97
N TRP A 352 12.88 7.72 11.68
CA TRP A 352 13.12 6.70 10.65
C TRP A 352 14.61 6.40 10.46
N LEU A 353 15.46 7.42 10.48
CA LEU A 353 16.91 7.26 10.36
C LEU A 353 17.51 6.52 11.56
N ALA A 354 17.09 6.88 12.79
CA ALA A 354 17.50 6.19 14.01
C ALA A 354 17.08 4.72 14.00
N THR A 355 15.84 4.43 13.60
CA THR A 355 15.32 3.05 13.49
C THR A 355 16.18 2.18 12.55
N ALA A 356 16.66 2.75 11.44
CA ALA A 356 17.50 2.06 10.48
C ALA A 356 19.00 2.16 10.77
N HIS A 357 19.41 2.76 11.91
CA HIS A 357 20.81 3.03 12.28
C HIS A 357 21.56 3.86 11.21
N LEU A 358 20.85 4.73 10.49
CA LEU A 358 21.40 5.62 9.46
C LEU A 358 21.60 7.05 9.98
N ASP A 359 21.59 7.23 11.29
CA ASP A 359 21.93 8.48 11.94
C ASP A 359 23.39 8.52 12.45
N ALA A 360 23.79 9.71 12.93
CA ALA A 360 25.14 10.03 13.39
C ALA A 360 25.29 9.86 14.90
N GLN A 361 24.19 9.84 15.65
CA GLN A 361 24.18 9.66 17.10
C GLN A 361 23.56 8.30 17.41
N ARG A 362 24.37 7.24 17.35
CA ARG A 362 23.90 5.86 17.58
C ARG A 362 23.35 5.63 18.99
N ASP A 363 23.72 6.49 19.94
CA ASP A 363 23.44 6.31 21.37
C ASP A 363 22.40 7.28 21.94
N ALA A 364 21.85 8.19 21.12
CA ALA A 364 20.78 9.08 21.56
C ALA A 364 19.42 8.36 21.57
N ALA A 365 18.57 8.66 22.56
CA ALA A 365 17.19 8.18 22.56
C ALA A 365 16.49 8.61 21.26
N ALA A 366 15.99 7.62 20.52
CA ALA A 366 15.40 7.88 19.21
C ALA A 366 14.13 8.75 19.33
N PRO A 367 13.97 9.82 18.52
CA PRO A 367 12.85 10.75 18.64
C PRO A 367 11.48 10.09 18.44
N ASP A 368 10.43 10.70 18.96
CA ASP A 368 9.06 10.23 18.75
C ASP A 368 8.56 10.44 17.31
N PHE A 369 7.52 9.69 16.96
CA PHE A 369 6.75 9.96 15.75
C PHE A 369 5.81 11.16 15.98
N HIS A 370 5.67 12.00 14.96
CA HIS A 370 4.82 13.20 14.97
C HIS A 370 3.81 13.22 13.83
N LEU A 371 4.08 12.53 12.72
CA LEU A 371 3.24 12.53 11.52
C LEU A 371 2.46 11.22 11.37
N VAL A 372 3.10 10.08 11.61
CA VAL A 372 2.42 8.79 11.82
C VAL A 372 2.24 8.50 13.31
N GLU A 373 1.30 7.63 13.67
CA GLU A 373 1.03 7.29 15.09
C GLU A 373 2.14 6.44 15.73
N GLY A 374 3.07 5.89 14.94
CA GLY A 374 4.16 5.05 15.46
C GLY A 374 3.70 3.71 16.02
N GLU A 375 2.48 3.28 15.70
CA GLU A 375 1.89 2.03 16.17
C GLU A 375 2.55 0.81 15.51
N GLY A 376 2.79 -0.25 16.28
CA GLY A 376 3.34 -1.47 15.72
C GLY A 376 3.94 -2.43 16.73
N LEU A 377 4.93 -3.21 16.29
CA LEU A 377 5.63 -4.20 17.11
C LEU A 377 7.13 -4.08 16.92
N ARG A 378 7.87 -4.23 18.02
CA ARG A 378 9.31 -4.45 18.00
C ARG A 378 9.62 -5.79 18.65
N VAL A 379 10.67 -6.44 18.17
CA VAL A 379 11.29 -7.58 18.81
C VAL A 379 12.76 -7.26 19.00
N ASP A 380 13.24 -7.34 20.23
CA ASP A 380 14.64 -7.09 20.53
C ASP A 380 15.55 -8.28 20.16
N SER A 381 16.84 -8.14 20.48
CA SER A 381 17.84 -9.18 20.27
C SER A 381 17.63 -10.43 21.12
N THR A 382 16.92 -10.31 22.26
CA THR A 382 16.53 -11.42 23.17
C THR A 382 15.28 -12.17 22.68
N GLY A 383 14.60 -11.65 21.65
CA GLY A 383 13.35 -12.22 21.17
C GLY A 383 12.13 -11.74 21.94
N ALA A 384 12.27 -10.86 22.93
CA ALA A 384 11.15 -10.24 23.61
C ALA A 384 10.47 -9.23 22.67
N TRP A 385 9.14 -9.29 22.60
CA TRP A 385 8.34 -8.36 21.81
C TRP A 385 7.72 -7.26 22.66
N SER A 386 7.61 -6.06 22.09
CA SER A 386 6.92 -4.92 22.70
C SER A 386 6.00 -4.25 21.69
N VAL A 387 4.82 -3.84 22.17
CA VAL A 387 3.88 -3.01 21.42
C VAL A 387 4.43 -1.58 21.38
N GLN A 388 4.38 -0.96 20.20
CA GLN A 388 4.72 0.44 20.00
C GLN A 388 3.44 1.25 19.79
N GLY A 389 3.40 2.48 20.32
CA GLY A 389 2.20 3.32 20.28
C GLY A 389 1.01 2.70 21.03
N GLN A 390 -0.20 3.12 20.66
CA GLN A 390 -1.45 2.64 21.25
C GLN A 390 -2.42 2.12 20.17
N PRO A 391 -2.06 1.04 19.43
CA PRO A 391 -2.93 0.52 18.39
C PRO A 391 -4.31 0.12 18.96
N PRO A 392 -5.42 0.44 18.27
CA PRO A 392 -6.78 0.16 18.74
C PRO A 392 -7.07 -1.31 19.03
N VAL A 393 -6.38 -2.22 18.34
CA VAL A 393 -6.46 -3.67 18.59
C VAL A 393 -5.08 -4.17 18.99
N VAL A 394 -5.02 -4.72 20.21
CA VAL A 394 -3.88 -5.48 20.73
C VAL A 394 -4.41 -6.77 21.33
N ASP A 395 -4.24 -7.88 20.63
CA ASP A 395 -4.59 -9.21 21.14
C ASP A 395 -3.32 -9.92 21.61
N ARG A 396 -3.25 -10.22 22.92
CA ARG A 396 -2.14 -10.93 23.55
C ARG A 396 -2.57 -12.37 23.83
N GLY A 397 -1.92 -13.32 23.17
CA GLY A 397 -2.00 -14.73 23.49
C GLY A 397 -0.75 -15.23 24.23
N PRO A 398 -0.73 -16.48 24.72
CA PRO A 398 0.39 -17.03 25.48
C PRO A 398 1.72 -17.09 24.69
N ALA A 399 1.65 -17.35 23.38
CA ALA A 399 2.81 -17.51 22.50
C ALA A 399 2.70 -16.66 21.21
N SER A 400 1.79 -15.68 21.20
CA SER A 400 1.60 -14.80 20.04
C SER A 400 0.99 -13.47 20.45
N ILE A 401 1.23 -12.43 19.67
CA ILE A 401 0.62 -11.12 19.80
C ILE A 401 0.26 -10.60 18.41
N LEU A 402 -0.90 -9.97 18.27
CA LEU A 402 -1.31 -9.29 17.05
C LEU A 402 -1.75 -7.86 17.34
N VAL A 403 -1.27 -6.93 16.53
CA VAL A 403 -1.68 -5.53 16.56
C VAL A 403 -2.26 -5.09 15.23
N GLY A 404 -3.28 -4.24 15.27
CA GLY A 404 -3.94 -3.69 14.10
C GLY A 404 -4.91 -2.57 14.46
N ARG A 405 -5.52 -1.95 13.44
CA ARG A 405 -6.53 -0.89 13.64
C ARG A 405 -7.94 -1.32 13.31
N SER A 406 -8.10 -2.26 12.38
CA SER A 406 -9.42 -2.71 11.96
C SER A 406 -10.04 -3.65 12.98
N GLY A 407 -11.36 -3.56 13.17
CA GLY A 407 -12.11 -4.55 13.95
C GLY A 407 -12.04 -5.98 13.40
N TRP A 408 -11.48 -6.21 12.20
CA TRP A 408 -11.17 -7.56 11.72
C TRP A 408 -9.90 -8.16 12.32
N ALA A 409 -8.99 -7.33 12.86
CA ALA A 409 -7.73 -7.76 13.45
C ALA A 409 -7.95 -8.69 14.65
N ALA A 410 -9.01 -8.49 15.43
CA ALA A 410 -9.39 -9.40 16.52
C ALA A 410 -9.65 -10.83 16.02
N HIS A 411 -10.40 -10.97 14.92
CA HIS A 411 -10.68 -12.28 14.33
C HIS A 411 -9.45 -12.91 13.65
N GLN A 412 -8.54 -12.08 13.15
CA GLN A 412 -7.24 -12.56 12.67
C GLN A 412 -6.39 -13.09 13.84
N ALA A 413 -6.48 -12.47 15.01
CA ALA A 413 -5.80 -12.93 16.21
C ALA A 413 -6.35 -14.26 16.71
N ASP A 414 -7.67 -14.49 16.62
CA ASP A 414 -8.27 -15.80 16.91
C ASP A 414 -7.67 -16.92 16.06
N VAL A 415 -7.52 -16.69 14.75
CA VAL A 415 -6.86 -17.63 13.82
C VAL A 415 -5.39 -17.84 14.21
N LEU A 416 -4.67 -16.76 14.52
CA LEU A 416 -3.28 -16.83 14.94
C LEU A 416 -3.09 -17.65 16.22
N ARG A 417 -3.94 -17.43 17.23
CA ARG A 417 -3.92 -18.19 18.50
C ARG A 417 -4.24 -19.66 18.30
N ALA A 418 -5.18 -19.99 17.42
CA ALA A 418 -5.47 -21.37 17.06
C ALA A 418 -4.24 -22.03 16.41
N GLN A 419 -3.59 -21.36 15.46
CA GLN A 419 -2.40 -21.86 14.79
C GLN A 419 -1.20 -22.01 15.74
N ALA A 420 -1.00 -21.04 16.64
CA ALA A 420 0.07 -21.09 17.64
C ALA A 420 -0.05 -22.26 18.61
N ARG A 421 -1.27 -22.80 18.84
CA ARG A 421 -1.49 -24.01 19.64
C ARG A 421 -1.26 -25.30 18.85
N SER A 422 -1.33 -25.26 17.53
CA SER A 422 -1.33 -26.45 16.67
C SER A 422 0.05 -26.98 16.30
N GLY A 423 1.13 -26.21 16.53
CA GLY A 423 2.48 -26.64 16.15
C GLY A 423 3.49 -25.50 16.03
N PRO A 424 4.65 -25.74 15.39
CA PRO A 424 5.70 -24.73 15.26
C PRO A 424 5.26 -23.54 14.41
N VAL A 425 5.86 -22.38 14.69
CA VAL A 425 5.55 -21.13 13.98
C VAL A 425 5.93 -21.26 12.50
N ALA A 426 4.91 -21.27 11.63
CA ALA A 426 5.06 -21.42 10.19
C ALA A 426 4.56 -20.16 9.45
N PRO A 427 5.32 -19.05 9.45
CA PRO A 427 4.82 -17.75 8.99
C PRO A 427 4.35 -17.74 7.53
N ALA A 428 5.01 -18.51 6.66
CA ALA A 428 4.61 -18.64 5.27
C ALA A 428 3.21 -19.27 5.12
N GLN A 429 2.91 -20.32 5.89
CA GLN A 429 1.62 -21.00 5.87
C GLN A 429 0.55 -20.17 6.59
N TRP A 430 0.87 -19.66 7.77
CA TRP A 430 -0.06 -18.92 8.63
C TRP A 430 -0.56 -17.64 7.95
N SER A 431 0.37 -16.83 7.41
CA SER A 431 0.03 -15.62 6.65
C SER A 431 -0.74 -15.91 5.35
N ALA A 432 -0.74 -17.16 4.87
CA ALA A 432 -1.50 -17.58 3.70
C ALA A 432 -2.87 -18.18 4.05
N SER A 433 -3.21 -18.31 5.34
CA SER A 433 -4.48 -18.92 5.74
C SER A 433 -5.67 -18.08 5.31
N ASP A 434 -6.55 -18.69 4.52
CA ASP A 434 -7.83 -18.12 4.06
C ASP A 434 -8.99 -18.44 5.03
N SER A 435 -8.71 -19.10 6.16
CA SER A 435 -9.68 -19.46 7.19
C SER A 435 -10.18 -18.24 7.98
N SER A 436 -11.46 -18.26 8.35
CA SER A 436 -12.11 -17.18 9.12
C SER A 436 -12.66 -17.69 10.45
N ALA A 437 -12.00 -17.33 11.56
CA ALA A 437 -12.53 -17.60 12.90
C ALA A 437 -13.88 -16.88 13.13
N TRP A 438 -14.07 -15.71 12.52
CA TRP A 438 -15.34 -14.98 12.57
C TRP A 438 -16.49 -15.78 11.94
N ALA A 439 -16.30 -16.31 10.73
CA ALA A 439 -17.33 -17.11 10.08
C ALA A 439 -17.57 -18.42 10.83
N ALA A 440 -16.50 -19.09 11.26
CA ALA A 440 -16.58 -20.32 12.04
C ALA A 440 -17.37 -20.14 13.35
N ALA A 441 -17.22 -18.99 14.02
CA ALA A 441 -17.96 -18.68 15.25
C ALA A 441 -19.46 -18.39 15.01
N LEU A 442 -19.84 -17.95 13.81
CA LEU A 442 -21.23 -17.60 13.49
C LEU A 442 -22.03 -18.78 12.93
N LEU A 443 -21.39 -19.69 12.18
CA LEU A 443 -22.09 -20.79 11.51
C LEU A 443 -22.96 -21.66 12.44
N PRO A 444 -22.50 -22.08 13.64
CA PRO A 444 -23.31 -22.92 14.54
C PRO A 444 -24.63 -22.28 14.96
N THR A 445 -24.66 -20.96 15.15
CA THR A 445 -25.87 -20.21 15.50
C THR A 445 -26.77 -19.98 14.28
N LEU A 446 -26.18 -19.85 13.10
CA LEU A 446 -26.87 -19.41 11.89
C LEU A 446 -27.47 -20.56 11.07
N LEU A 447 -26.82 -21.73 11.02
CA LEU A 447 -27.24 -22.86 10.19
C LEU A 447 -28.58 -23.50 10.62
N PRO A 448 -28.90 -23.68 11.92
CA PRO A 448 -30.17 -24.29 12.32
C PRO A 448 -31.40 -23.53 11.81
N ASP A 449 -31.36 -22.20 11.78
CA ASP A 449 -32.47 -21.40 11.26
C ASP A 449 -32.75 -21.62 9.77
N LEU A 450 -31.69 -21.89 8.99
CA LEU A 450 -31.81 -22.15 7.56
C LEU A 450 -32.34 -23.56 7.28
N ALA A 451 -32.18 -24.51 8.20
CA ALA A 451 -32.77 -25.84 8.06
C ALA A 451 -34.30 -25.77 8.00
N SER A 452 -34.91 -24.86 8.76
CA SER A 452 -36.36 -24.60 8.77
C SER A 452 -36.88 -23.78 7.56
N LEU A 453 -35.99 -23.32 6.68
CA LEU A 453 -36.39 -22.56 5.49
C LEU A 453 -37.12 -23.48 4.50
N ASN A 454 -38.41 -23.21 4.27
CA ASN A 454 -39.11 -23.75 3.12
C ASN A 454 -38.56 -23.09 1.84
N ALA A 455 -37.98 -23.88 0.94
CA ALA A 455 -37.27 -23.45 -0.26
C ALA A 455 -37.93 -24.13 -1.47
N PRO A 456 -38.77 -23.40 -2.24
CA PRO A 456 -39.52 -24.00 -3.34
C PRO A 456 -38.66 -24.25 -4.60
N ASP A 457 -37.50 -23.60 -4.72
CA ASP A 457 -36.61 -23.71 -5.87
C ASP A 457 -35.30 -24.47 -5.55
N SER A 458 -34.76 -25.17 -6.55
CA SER A 458 -33.53 -25.97 -6.43
C SER A 458 -32.30 -25.12 -6.12
N THR A 459 -32.21 -23.89 -6.66
CA THR A 459 -31.09 -22.98 -6.43
C THR A 459 -30.94 -22.62 -4.94
N THR A 460 -32.03 -22.33 -4.25
CA THR A 460 -32.03 -22.07 -2.80
C THR A 460 -31.63 -23.30 -1.99
N VAL A 461 -32.10 -24.49 -2.39
CA VAL A 461 -31.74 -25.77 -1.74
C VAL A 461 -30.24 -26.06 -1.88
N ASP A 462 -29.69 -25.86 -3.08
CA ASP A 462 -28.27 -26.06 -3.37
C ASP A 462 -27.41 -25.05 -2.61
N ALA A 463 -27.76 -23.77 -2.65
CA ALA A 463 -27.03 -22.72 -1.93
C ALA A 463 -26.96 -23.00 -0.42
N ARG A 464 -28.05 -23.48 0.18
CA ARG A 464 -28.10 -23.89 1.59
C ARG A 464 -27.19 -25.10 1.85
N SER A 465 -27.18 -26.08 0.96
CA SER A 465 -26.34 -27.27 1.09
C SER A 465 -24.85 -26.94 1.02
N TYR A 466 -24.44 -26.07 0.08
CA TYR A 466 -23.06 -25.59 0.00
C TYR A 466 -22.64 -24.79 1.23
N LEU A 467 -23.52 -23.97 1.79
CA LEU A 467 -23.24 -23.22 3.02
C LEU A 467 -23.11 -24.14 4.24
N ARG A 468 -23.99 -25.13 4.37
CA ARG A 468 -23.95 -26.11 5.48
C ARG A 468 -22.66 -26.90 5.51
N ASN A 469 -22.14 -27.27 4.34
CA ASN A 469 -20.93 -28.08 4.20
C ASN A 469 -19.65 -27.23 4.15
N TRP A 470 -19.74 -25.91 4.32
CA TRP A 470 -18.59 -25.01 4.25
C TRP A 470 -17.81 -24.98 5.56
N ASP A 471 -16.49 -25.02 5.46
CA ASP A 471 -15.51 -25.09 6.54
C ASP A 471 -15.02 -23.71 7.03
N ALA A 472 -15.73 -22.63 6.68
CA ALA A 472 -15.34 -21.25 6.95
C ALA A 472 -14.02 -20.80 6.28
N VAL A 473 -13.59 -21.46 5.20
CA VAL A 473 -12.40 -21.09 4.41
C VAL A 473 -12.79 -20.34 3.13
N TYR A 474 -12.22 -19.15 2.93
CA TYR A 474 -12.45 -18.31 1.74
C TYR A 474 -11.48 -18.67 0.60
N ASP A 475 -11.40 -19.95 0.23
CA ASP A 475 -10.63 -20.40 -0.91
C ASP A 475 -11.30 -19.99 -2.25
N PRO A 476 -10.58 -20.01 -3.39
CA PRO A 476 -11.09 -19.57 -4.70
C PRO A 476 -12.37 -20.26 -5.16
N ALA A 477 -12.48 -21.57 -4.91
CA ALA A 477 -13.57 -22.39 -5.40
C ALA A 477 -14.78 -22.37 -4.46
N SER A 478 -14.62 -21.89 -3.23
CA SER A 478 -15.67 -21.91 -2.22
C SER A 478 -16.93 -21.18 -2.65
N ILE A 479 -18.00 -21.96 -2.81
CA ILE A 479 -19.36 -21.47 -3.03
C ILE A 479 -19.98 -21.03 -1.70
N GLY A 480 -19.77 -21.81 -0.63
CA GLY A 480 -20.25 -21.49 0.71
C GLY A 480 -19.77 -20.13 1.20
N ALA A 481 -18.51 -19.76 0.91
CA ALA A 481 -17.97 -18.44 1.21
C ALA A 481 -18.74 -17.31 0.50
N VAL A 482 -19.14 -17.50 -0.76
CA VAL A 482 -19.89 -16.51 -1.54
C VAL A 482 -21.30 -16.35 -0.98
N VAL A 483 -21.99 -17.46 -0.73
CA VAL A 483 -23.34 -17.49 -0.16
C VAL A 483 -23.32 -16.82 1.22
N PHE A 484 -22.38 -17.20 2.09
CA PHE A 484 -22.22 -16.61 3.41
C PHE A 484 -21.96 -15.10 3.33
N ALA A 485 -20.99 -14.66 2.52
CA ALA A 485 -20.64 -13.24 2.43
C ALA A 485 -21.79 -12.37 1.91
N GLU A 486 -22.55 -12.84 0.92
CA GLU A 486 -23.72 -12.11 0.42
C GLU A 486 -24.89 -12.16 1.40
N TRP A 487 -25.09 -13.28 2.11
CA TRP A 487 -26.07 -13.36 3.18
C TRP A 487 -25.76 -12.36 4.29
N MET A 488 -24.52 -12.30 4.74
CA MET A 488 -24.07 -11.34 5.75
C MET A 488 -24.18 -9.89 5.28
N ARG A 489 -23.96 -9.63 3.99
CA ARG A 489 -24.20 -8.31 3.40
C ARG A 489 -25.69 -7.94 3.37
N ALA A 490 -26.57 -8.88 3.04
CA ALA A 490 -28.01 -8.68 3.11
C ALA A 490 -28.47 -8.44 4.55
N TYR A 491 -27.98 -9.24 5.51
CA TYR A 491 -28.24 -9.08 6.93
C TYR A 491 -27.83 -7.71 7.46
N ARG A 492 -26.60 -7.26 7.17
CA ARG A 492 -26.15 -5.92 7.59
C ARG A 492 -27.00 -4.80 6.97
N ARG A 493 -27.42 -4.93 5.71
CA ARG A 493 -28.28 -3.92 5.07
C ARG A 493 -29.64 -3.81 5.76
N GLU A 494 -30.18 -4.93 6.24
CA GLU A 494 -31.46 -4.95 6.94
C GLU A 494 -31.36 -4.46 8.39
N ILE A 495 -30.28 -4.77 9.10
CA ILE A 495 -30.17 -4.53 10.55
C ILE A 495 -29.25 -3.35 10.91
N GLY A 496 -28.45 -2.86 9.97
CA GLY A 496 -27.54 -1.72 10.16
C GLY A 496 -26.22 -2.05 10.86
N ARG A 497 -26.08 -3.25 11.46
CA ARG A 497 -24.85 -3.70 12.14
C ARG A 497 -24.38 -5.09 11.69
N ARG A 498 -23.15 -5.45 12.08
CA ARG A 498 -22.61 -6.80 11.85
C ARG A 498 -23.21 -7.80 12.86
N PRO A 499 -23.45 -9.06 12.46
CA PRO A 499 -23.92 -10.08 13.39
C PRO A 499 -22.83 -10.47 14.39
N THR A 500 -23.23 -10.74 15.62
CA THR A 500 -22.40 -11.32 16.68
C THR A 500 -22.90 -12.71 17.06
N PRO A 501 -22.04 -13.59 17.61
CA PRO A 501 -22.48 -14.90 18.11
C PRO A 501 -23.56 -14.81 19.19
N THR A 502 -23.60 -13.69 19.90
CA THR A 502 -24.55 -13.37 20.97
C THR A 502 -25.85 -12.72 20.49
N ASP A 503 -26.07 -12.55 19.18
CA ASP A 503 -27.32 -12.00 18.65
C ASP A 503 -28.50 -12.95 18.87
N SER A 504 -29.03 -12.93 20.10
CA SER A 504 -30.14 -13.73 20.61
C SER A 504 -31.51 -13.08 20.41
N VAL A 505 -31.63 -12.03 19.59
CA VAL A 505 -32.90 -11.29 19.51
C VAL A 505 -33.98 -12.18 18.89
N PHE A 506 -34.98 -12.48 19.71
CA PHE A 506 -36.14 -13.37 19.58
C PHE A 506 -36.96 -13.27 18.26
N PHE A 507 -36.61 -12.35 17.35
CA PHE A 507 -37.19 -12.18 15.99
C PHE A 507 -36.21 -12.48 14.83
N ALA A 508 -35.04 -13.05 15.12
CA ALA A 508 -33.94 -13.14 14.16
C ALA A 508 -34.06 -14.29 13.16
N GLY A 509 -34.76 -15.40 13.47
CA GLY A 509 -34.92 -16.55 12.56
C GLY A 509 -35.62 -16.18 11.22
N PRO A 510 -36.82 -15.58 11.24
CA PRO A 510 -37.50 -15.14 10.02
C PRO A 510 -36.70 -14.11 9.20
N ARG A 511 -36.02 -13.18 9.87
CA ARG A 511 -35.15 -12.17 9.21
C ARG A 511 -33.91 -12.82 8.59
N ARG A 512 -33.28 -13.77 9.28
CA ARG A 512 -32.16 -14.58 8.77
C ARG A 512 -32.56 -15.36 7.52
N ARG A 513 -33.73 -16.00 7.55
CA ARG A 513 -34.31 -16.69 6.38
C ARG A 513 -34.62 -15.75 5.21
N ARG A 514 -35.20 -14.58 5.49
CA ARG A 514 -35.48 -13.54 4.48
C ARG A 514 -34.21 -12.99 3.84
N THR A 515 -33.22 -12.62 4.64
CA THR A 515 -31.92 -12.12 4.17
C THR A 515 -31.15 -13.18 3.40
N PHE A 516 -31.29 -14.47 3.75
CA PHE A 516 -30.72 -15.57 2.99
C PHE A 516 -31.35 -15.67 1.59
N ARG A 517 -32.69 -15.66 1.49
CA ARG A 517 -33.38 -15.62 0.18
C ARG A 517 -32.94 -14.41 -0.65
N ALA A 518 -32.90 -13.22 -0.04
CA ALA A 518 -32.44 -12.01 -0.72
C ALA A 518 -30.98 -12.11 -1.23
N ALA A 519 -30.13 -12.88 -0.54
CA ALA A 519 -28.76 -13.15 -0.98
C ALA A 519 -28.71 -14.15 -2.14
N VAL A 520 -29.49 -15.23 -2.08
CA VAL A 520 -29.65 -16.18 -3.19
C VAL A 520 -30.17 -15.44 -4.43
N ASP A 521 -31.23 -14.64 -4.32
CA ASP A 521 -31.77 -13.84 -5.43
C ASP A 521 -30.72 -12.87 -6.02
N SER A 522 -29.92 -12.24 -5.15
CA SER A 522 -28.82 -11.35 -5.56
C SER A 522 -27.75 -12.10 -6.35
N LEU A 523 -27.41 -13.31 -5.93
CA LEU A 523 -26.44 -14.17 -6.61
C LEU A 523 -26.98 -14.73 -7.92
N THR A 524 -28.24 -15.18 -7.93
CA THR A 524 -28.94 -15.65 -9.14
C THR A 524 -29.00 -14.58 -10.21
N ARG A 525 -29.38 -13.34 -9.86
CA ARG A 525 -29.38 -12.21 -10.81
C ARG A 525 -27.99 -11.90 -11.36
N ARG A 526 -26.93 -12.14 -10.58
CA ARG A 526 -25.57 -11.78 -10.97
C ARG A 526 -24.83 -12.87 -11.74
N TYR A 527 -25.07 -14.13 -11.43
CA TYR A 527 -24.28 -15.26 -11.92
C TYR A 527 -25.12 -16.38 -12.54
N GLY A 528 -26.45 -16.23 -12.58
CA GLY A 528 -27.37 -17.27 -13.02
C GLY A 528 -27.76 -18.25 -11.90
N THR A 529 -28.68 -19.16 -12.23
CA THR A 529 -29.25 -20.16 -11.31
C THR A 529 -28.32 -21.33 -11.00
N ASP A 530 -27.29 -21.56 -11.83
CA ASP A 530 -26.26 -22.58 -11.58
C ASP A 530 -25.31 -22.14 -10.45
N VAL A 531 -25.55 -22.65 -9.25
CA VAL A 531 -24.81 -22.33 -8.02
C VAL A 531 -23.30 -22.64 -8.16
N ARG A 532 -22.92 -23.57 -9.05
CA ARG A 532 -21.51 -23.88 -9.35
C ARG A 532 -20.73 -22.70 -9.94
N GLN A 533 -21.43 -21.70 -10.49
CA GLN A 533 -20.83 -20.46 -10.99
C GLN A 533 -20.48 -19.47 -9.87
N TRP A 534 -21.03 -19.64 -8.67
CA TRP A 534 -20.91 -18.70 -7.54
C TRP A 534 -19.60 -18.92 -6.78
N ARG A 535 -18.48 -18.92 -7.49
CA ARG A 535 -17.14 -19.19 -6.93
C ARG A 535 -16.54 -17.92 -6.34
N TRP A 536 -15.89 -18.03 -5.17
CA TRP A 536 -15.29 -16.90 -4.47
C TRP A 536 -14.33 -16.10 -5.36
N GLU A 537 -13.53 -16.77 -6.17
CA GLU A 537 -12.57 -16.12 -7.07
C GLU A 537 -13.19 -15.13 -8.06
N ARG A 538 -14.44 -15.39 -8.48
CA ARG A 538 -15.22 -14.51 -9.36
C ARG A 538 -15.93 -13.44 -8.54
N ALA A 539 -16.52 -13.84 -7.42
CA ALA A 539 -17.37 -12.97 -6.62
C ALA A 539 -16.59 -11.92 -5.80
N ALA A 540 -15.30 -12.16 -5.59
CA ALA A 540 -14.42 -11.36 -4.75
C ALA A 540 -13.10 -11.04 -5.46
N SER A 541 -13.13 -10.85 -6.78
CA SER A 541 -11.94 -10.58 -7.60
C SER A 541 -11.08 -9.44 -7.06
N GLU A 542 -9.76 -9.63 -7.06
CA GLU A 542 -8.78 -8.62 -6.68
C GLU A 542 -8.41 -7.75 -7.87
N ARG A 543 -9.14 -6.63 -8.04
CA ARG A 543 -8.86 -5.66 -9.09
C ARG A 543 -7.81 -4.63 -8.67
N ARG A 544 -6.80 -4.39 -9.53
CA ARG A 544 -5.70 -3.44 -9.31
C ARG A 544 -5.55 -2.49 -10.48
N PHE A 545 -5.06 -1.28 -10.20
CA PHE A 545 -5.06 -0.17 -11.15
C PHE A 545 -3.69 0.49 -11.25
N PHE A 546 -3.30 0.93 -12.44
CA PHE A 546 -2.08 1.70 -12.64
C PHE A 546 -2.37 3.21 -12.47
N PRO A 547 -1.72 3.91 -11.53
CA PRO A 547 -1.78 5.37 -11.45
C PRO A 547 -1.31 6.02 -12.76
N VAL A 548 -1.95 7.11 -13.19
CA VAL A 548 -1.58 7.96 -14.36
C VAL A 548 -1.93 7.41 -15.74
N TRP A 549 -1.81 6.11 -15.95
CA TRP A 549 -2.02 5.51 -17.27
C TRP A 549 -3.48 5.36 -17.72
N ALA A 550 -4.35 5.97 -16.94
CA ALA A 550 -5.76 6.18 -17.23
C ALA A 550 -6.02 7.64 -17.65
N ALA A 551 -4.99 8.42 -18.00
CA ALA A 551 -5.13 9.82 -18.42
C ALA A 551 -6.14 9.99 -19.56
N ASP A 552 -6.26 9.01 -20.47
CA ASP A 552 -7.26 9.03 -21.54
C ASP A 552 -8.68 8.68 -21.05
N SER A 553 -8.84 8.19 -19.82
CA SER A 553 -10.12 7.83 -19.19
C SER A 553 -10.49 8.72 -17.99
N LEU A 554 -9.85 9.89 -17.82
CA LEU A 554 -9.98 10.69 -16.59
C LEU A 554 -10.86 11.95 -16.71
N VAL A 555 -11.62 12.08 -17.79
CA VAL A 555 -12.75 13.03 -17.88
C VAL A 555 -14.10 12.31 -18.07
N ALA A 556 -14.13 11.12 -18.67
CA ALA A 556 -15.34 10.29 -18.75
C ALA A 556 -15.26 9.16 -17.72
N GLU A 557 -16.29 8.99 -16.90
CA GLU A 557 -16.47 7.84 -15.98
C GLU A 557 -16.57 6.47 -16.69
N ASP A 558 -16.35 6.42 -18.01
CA ASP A 558 -16.56 5.22 -18.81
C ASP A 558 -15.37 4.26 -18.72
N VAL A 559 -15.45 3.37 -17.74
CA VAL A 559 -14.49 2.30 -17.46
C VAL A 559 -14.47 1.23 -18.58
N SER A 560 -15.45 1.20 -19.49
CA SER A 560 -15.54 0.18 -20.54
C SER A 560 -14.37 0.26 -21.55
N ALA A 561 -13.97 1.48 -21.92
CA ALA A 561 -12.86 1.73 -22.84
C ALA A 561 -11.48 1.36 -22.27
N LEU A 562 -11.33 1.34 -20.94
CA LEU A 562 -10.06 0.96 -20.31
C LEU A 562 -9.65 -0.49 -20.61
N SER A 563 -10.62 -1.38 -20.87
CA SER A 563 -10.39 -2.81 -21.12
C SER A 563 -9.55 -3.10 -22.37
N SER A 564 -9.54 -2.20 -23.35
CA SER A 564 -8.79 -2.32 -24.61
C SER A 564 -7.41 -1.67 -24.58
N THR A 565 -7.03 -0.98 -23.50
CA THR A 565 -5.74 -0.30 -23.40
C THR A 565 -4.66 -1.16 -22.73
N ARG A 566 -3.38 -0.91 -23.03
CA ARG A 566 -2.21 -1.49 -22.34
C ARG A 566 -2.24 -1.30 -20.81
N PHE A 567 -3.07 -0.37 -20.31
CA PHE A 567 -3.15 0.05 -18.92
C PHE A 567 -4.48 -0.29 -18.23
N ALA A 568 -5.28 -1.19 -18.82
CA ALA A 568 -6.48 -1.75 -18.19
C ALA A 568 -6.21 -2.24 -16.75
N PRO A 569 -7.21 -2.23 -15.86
CA PRO A 569 -7.07 -2.86 -14.55
C PRO A 569 -6.61 -4.32 -14.66
N LEU A 570 -5.88 -4.79 -13.65
CA LEU A 570 -5.51 -6.19 -13.53
C LEU A 570 -6.50 -6.87 -12.60
N ASP A 571 -7.08 -7.97 -13.07
CA ASP A 571 -7.95 -8.80 -12.26
C ASP A 571 -7.21 -10.08 -11.86
N ARG A 572 -7.23 -10.38 -10.56
CA ARG A 572 -6.81 -11.68 -10.04
C ARG A 572 -7.97 -12.39 -9.35
N PRO A 573 -8.00 -13.73 -9.39
CA PRO A 573 -8.88 -14.54 -8.55
C PRO A 573 -8.86 -14.06 -7.09
N GLY A 574 -10.03 -13.75 -6.56
CA GLY A 574 -10.21 -13.43 -5.15
C GLY A 574 -9.87 -14.58 -4.21
N ARG A 575 -9.22 -14.28 -3.09
CA ARG A 575 -8.93 -15.23 -2.00
C ARG A 575 -9.02 -14.55 -0.65
N GLY A 576 -9.32 -15.34 0.38
CA GLY A 576 -9.34 -14.89 1.76
C GLY A 576 -10.44 -13.86 2.03
N HIS A 577 -10.49 -13.38 3.26
CA HIS A 577 -11.42 -12.38 3.74
C HIS A 577 -10.68 -11.45 4.71
N ALA A 578 -11.22 -10.27 5.01
CA ALA A 578 -10.54 -9.38 5.95
C ALA A 578 -10.33 -9.97 7.35
N SER A 579 -11.12 -10.98 7.73
CA SER A 579 -10.96 -11.73 8.99
C SER A 579 -9.88 -12.82 8.95
N SER A 580 -9.40 -13.23 7.77
CA SER A 580 -8.37 -14.26 7.64
C SER A 580 -6.98 -13.65 7.74
N LEU A 581 -5.97 -14.42 8.15
CA LEU A 581 -4.59 -13.93 8.22
C LEU A 581 -4.05 -13.55 6.83
N SER A 582 -4.51 -14.22 5.77
CA SER A 582 -4.26 -13.82 4.40
C SER A 582 -4.88 -12.50 3.99
N GLY A 583 -5.86 -12.00 4.76
CA GLY A 583 -6.65 -10.84 4.40
C GLY A 583 -7.47 -11.12 3.14
N GLY A 584 -8.05 -10.06 2.59
CA GLY A 584 -8.88 -10.16 1.40
C GLY A 584 -10.01 -9.13 1.41
N PRO A 585 -10.84 -9.10 0.36
CA PRO A 585 -11.98 -8.20 0.30
C PRO A 585 -13.01 -8.55 1.39
N ALA A 586 -13.54 -7.52 2.05
CA ALA A 586 -14.69 -7.64 2.94
C ALA A 586 -15.95 -7.15 2.23
N ARG A 587 -16.86 -8.08 1.90
CA ARG A 587 -18.14 -7.73 1.25
C ARG A 587 -19.18 -7.19 2.24
N ILE A 588 -19.13 -7.67 3.48
CA ILE A 588 -19.99 -7.20 4.57
C ILE A 588 -19.61 -5.79 5.03
N ASP A 589 -18.32 -5.45 5.04
CA ASP A 589 -17.78 -4.17 5.48
C ASP A 589 -16.70 -3.65 4.55
N PRO A 590 -17.11 -3.19 3.35
CA PRO A 590 -16.18 -2.69 2.36
C PRO A 590 -15.59 -1.36 2.81
N LEU A 591 -14.35 -1.11 2.40
CA LEU A 591 -13.74 0.20 2.56
C LEU A 591 -14.51 1.24 1.71
N PRO A 592 -14.60 2.52 2.14
CA PRO A 592 -15.33 3.55 1.42
C PRO A 592 -14.87 3.78 -0.04
N LEU A 593 -13.61 3.45 -0.34
CA LEU A 593 -12.99 3.61 -1.65
C LEU A 593 -12.94 2.30 -2.47
N GLY A 594 -13.60 1.26 -1.97
CA GLY A 594 -13.57 -0.09 -2.54
C GLY A 594 -12.42 -0.95 -2.00
N PRO A 595 -12.30 -2.21 -2.46
CA PRO A 595 -11.29 -3.16 -1.99
C PRO A 595 -9.86 -2.62 -2.04
N ALA A 596 -9.01 -3.11 -1.14
CA ALA A 596 -7.58 -2.78 -1.08
C ALA A 596 -6.72 -4.06 -1.19
N PRO A 597 -6.72 -4.73 -2.36
CA PRO A 597 -6.06 -6.03 -2.52
C PRO A 597 -4.53 -5.94 -2.56
N THR A 598 -3.96 -4.77 -2.83
CA THR A 598 -2.50 -4.60 -2.89
C THR A 598 -1.94 -4.47 -1.49
N HIS A 599 -0.99 -5.33 -1.15
CA HIS A 599 -0.30 -5.30 0.12
C HIS A 599 1.12 -5.86 -0.01
N TRP A 600 1.97 -5.53 0.97
CA TRP A 600 3.29 -6.12 1.17
C TRP A 600 3.25 -7.03 2.39
N ASP A 601 3.73 -8.27 2.23
CA ASP A 601 3.87 -9.26 3.30
C ASP A 601 5.34 -9.59 3.51
N GLY A 602 5.78 -9.56 4.77
CA GLY A 602 7.12 -10.01 5.14
C GLY A 602 7.25 -10.42 6.59
N TRP A 603 8.25 -11.25 6.87
CA TRP A 603 8.58 -11.72 8.21
C TRP A 603 10.07 -11.90 8.43
N MET A 604 10.46 -11.85 9.70
CA MET A 604 11.83 -11.98 10.19
C MET A 604 11.86 -12.95 11.35
N GLN A 605 12.71 -13.98 11.25
CA GLN A 605 12.87 -15.01 12.25
C GLN A 605 14.30 -14.99 12.80
N GLY A 606 14.42 -15.13 14.12
CA GLY A 606 15.72 -15.21 14.78
C GLY A 606 16.56 -13.93 14.76
N PRO A 607 17.60 -13.85 15.61
CA PRO A 607 18.53 -12.71 15.65
C PRO A 607 19.49 -12.70 14.46
N ARG A 608 19.68 -13.82 13.76
CA ARG A 608 20.55 -13.93 12.56
C ARG A 608 19.79 -14.19 11.24
N GLY A 609 18.49 -14.45 11.28
CA GLY A 609 17.72 -14.75 10.07
C GLY A 609 17.43 -13.53 9.21
N GLY A 610 17.23 -13.72 7.91
CA GLY A 610 16.94 -12.63 6.98
C GLY A 610 15.50 -12.09 7.06
N LEU A 611 15.21 -11.05 6.28
CA LEU A 611 13.85 -10.65 5.95
C LEU A 611 13.37 -11.54 4.78
N THR A 612 12.27 -12.25 4.99
CA THR A 612 11.58 -13.01 3.94
C THR A 612 10.33 -12.27 3.54
N VAL A 613 10.06 -12.17 2.24
CA VAL A 613 8.89 -11.45 1.71
C VAL A 613 8.09 -12.31 0.76
N ARG A 614 6.77 -12.14 0.77
CA ARG A 614 5.90 -12.65 -0.29
C ARG A 614 5.46 -11.50 -1.17
N ARG A 615 5.95 -11.47 -2.40
CA ARG A 615 5.71 -10.37 -3.33
C ARG A 615 4.39 -10.53 -4.05
N LEU A 616 3.32 -10.11 -3.40
CA LEU A 616 1.99 -10.06 -4.01
C LEU A 616 1.81 -8.83 -4.91
N ARG A 617 2.87 -8.37 -5.59
CA ARG A 617 2.87 -7.18 -6.47
C ARG A 617 3.01 -7.56 -7.94
N PHE A 618 2.44 -6.75 -8.82
CA PHE A 618 2.54 -6.93 -10.27
C PHE A 618 3.73 -6.16 -10.83
N GLU A 619 4.44 -6.73 -11.81
CA GLU A 619 5.50 -6.04 -12.54
C GLU A 619 5.00 -5.73 -13.96
N PRO A 620 4.40 -4.55 -14.19
CA PRO A 620 3.79 -4.23 -15.48
C PRO A 620 4.76 -4.14 -16.64
N SER A 621 6.04 -3.90 -16.35
CA SER A 621 7.07 -3.70 -17.37
C SER A 621 7.61 -5.02 -17.96
N ARG A 622 7.12 -6.19 -17.55
CA ARG A 622 7.50 -7.45 -18.20
C ARG A 622 6.64 -7.69 -19.45
N PHE A 623 7.28 -8.16 -20.51
CA PHE A 623 6.59 -8.69 -21.68
C PHE A 623 5.61 -9.80 -21.25
N PHE A 624 4.36 -9.75 -21.73
CA PHE A 624 3.27 -10.64 -21.31
C PHE A 624 2.96 -10.69 -19.80
N ALA A 625 3.38 -9.69 -19.00
CA ALA A 625 3.11 -9.67 -17.56
C ALA A 625 1.64 -9.96 -17.24
N ARG A 626 0.72 -9.37 -18.03
CA ARG A 626 -0.73 -9.51 -17.87
C ARG A 626 -1.24 -10.92 -18.15
N SER A 627 -0.83 -11.52 -19.28
CA SER A 627 -1.28 -12.87 -19.66
C SER A 627 -0.64 -13.96 -18.79
N LEU A 628 0.53 -13.69 -18.22
CA LEU A 628 1.25 -14.59 -17.31
C LEU A 628 0.95 -14.32 -15.83
N LEU A 629 -0.14 -13.60 -15.51
CA LEU A 629 -0.58 -13.40 -14.14
C LEU A 629 -0.91 -14.75 -13.49
N SER A 630 -0.06 -15.19 -12.57
CA SER A 630 -0.33 -16.41 -11.82
C SER A 630 -1.63 -16.28 -11.00
N ARG A 631 -2.48 -17.30 -11.08
CA ARG A 631 -3.65 -17.46 -10.22
C ARG A 631 -3.28 -17.83 -8.78
N THR A 632 -2.07 -18.33 -8.55
CA THR A 632 -1.58 -18.75 -7.24
C THR A 632 -0.72 -17.67 -6.57
N ARG A 633 -0.56 -17.76 -5.25
CA ARG A 633 0.35 -16.88 -4.52
C ARG A 633 1.79 -17.23 -4.88
N PRO A 634 2.66 -16.23 -5.14
CA PRO A 634 4.06 -16.50 -5.39
C PRO A 634 4.72 -17.06 -4.13
N PRO A 635 5.77 -17.90 -4.30
CA PRO A 635 6.53 -18.40 -3.17
C PRO A 635 7.21 -17.25 -2.42
N PRO A 636 7.46 -17.43 -1.11
CA PRO A 636 8.23 -16.47 -0.34
C PRO A 636 9.70 -16.45 -0.76
N VAL A 637 10.34 -15.30 -0.58
CA VAL A 637 11.70 -15.03 -1.06
C VAL A 637 12.52 -14.32 0.01
N SER A 638 13.72 -14.81 0.30
CA SER A 638 14.70 -14.15 1.18
C SER A 638 15.30 -12.91 0.49
N VAL A 639 15.28 -11.77 1.19
CA VAL A 639 15.65 -10.45 0.66
C VAL A 639 17.18 -10.29 0.49
N GLY A 640 18.01 -11.05 1.22
CA GLY A 640 19.48 -10.83 1.25
C GLY A 640 20.40 -11.95 0.74
N GLN A 641 19.86 -13.11 0.34
CA GLN A 641 20.64 -14.32 0.00
C GLN A 641 20.60 -14.67 -1.50
N ALA A 642 20.71 -13.67 -2.36
CA ALA A 642 20.47 -13.85 -3.78
C ALA A 642 21.61 -13.27 -4.63
N PRO A 643 21.97 -13.91 -5.76
CA PRO A 643 23.03 -13.41 -6.63
C PRO A 643 22.76 -11.98 -7.08
N ILE A 644 23.83 -11.19 -7.17
CA ILE A 644 23.81 -9.81 -7.64
C ILE A 644 24.44 -9.81 -9.04
N PRO A 645 23.67 -10.00 -10.12
CA PRO A 645 24.21 -10.16 -11.46
C PRO A 645 24.94 -8.91 -11.97
N ASN A 646 24.54 -7.72 -11.51
CA ASN A 646 25.13 -6.46 -11.94
C ASN A 646 25.22 -5.48 -10.76
N THR A 647 26.35 -4.79 -10.66
CA THR A 647 26.59 -3.70 -9.71
C THR A 647 26.98 -2.41 -10.44
N THR A 648 26.77 -1.28 -9.78
CA THR A 648 27.25 0.04 -10.19
C THR A 648 28.04 0.61 -9.02
N ARG A 649 29.26 1.06 -9.29
CA ARG A 649 30.05 1.84 -8.33
C ARG A 649 29.66 3.31 -8.42
N LEU A 650 29.14 3.87 -7.34
CA LEU A 650 28.99 5.30 -7.17
C LEU A 650 30.35 5.81 -6.71
N VAL A 651 30.97 6.68 -7.51
CA VAL A 651 32.32 7.18 -7.26
C VAL A 651 32.28 8.69 -7.02
N PRO A 652 33.16 9.25 -6.18
CA PRO A 652 33.39 10.68 -6.18
C PRO A 652 33.82 11.13 -7.59
N PRO A 653 33.43 12.32 -8.06
CA PRO A 653 33.95 12.85 -9.32
C PRO A 653 35.48 12.93 -9.24
N SER A 654 36.16 12.63 -10.35
CA SER A 654 37.60 12.88 -10.46
C SER A 654 37.88 14.36 -10.20
N PRO A 655 38.93 14.69 -9.42
CA PRO A 655 39.26 16.06 -9.06
C PRO A 655 39.59 16.95 -10.26
#